data_AF-A0A924W9S8-F1
#
_entry.id   AF-A0A924W9S8-F1
#
_cell.length_a   1.000
_cell.length_b   1.000
_cell.length_c   1.000
_cell.angle_alpha   90.00
_cell.angle_beta   90.00
_cell.angle_gamma   90.00
#
_symmetry.space_group_name_H-M   'P 1'
#
loop_
_entity.id
_entity.type
_entity.pdbx_description
1 polymer ?
#
loop_
_entity_poly.entity_id
_entity_poly.type
_entity_poly.pdbx_seq_one_letter_code
_entity_poly.pdbx_strand_id
1 'polypeptide(L)'
;MKPSIRLEEKALFSRTPARLLLRRAAAAGPGFQQLSDRSLQPLESRTFLSAAFDVVGLTALRADGSYAAVDGSNIGVAIIDTGLYSAHADISPNFVAWYDAVTRSSSGTPIDPNGHGTHVAGTAASRNPAIGVATQARLIGIRGLTSGSEPYPDHNPVLEGLRWVIDNSQQYNIRVVNLSLGSPSNLNGNLPASAYQPFFAELERLGITIVAASGNSYANYAAPGSATPGAYSTLTVANTWEDDGEGDVFGGLYGGGGDRFYAYEADAAADRFAATSQRSTLSNQVAAPGSTIYSTWNGDQGKLFNTISGTSMASPLVAGMVALMQDAAFTYGGVFLSPAQVRQIIRDTADDIVDYNVTTNARAEITVDANGRPSAGPLQSLAETGLTYKRVNVYRAIQQVRATVTGHPGDPTPPPPGSSDTNATIATAIQLPSLDGTRTYDFVGNIGTDGSVTPGNNDIDMFKIVLESPGIVTFDTSAVQGGRNFDAYLRLFSASGNQLAFSDDSGGTFYPTLSSVRLQPGTYYFGISSYNNAAYNAVTGSNATGGQSDGDYALTVSLTNPDPNGVFQGAVAVDSLSAFYNGLIGADLGQFVGTQDVDFFDIVAPDTGTLIIDVDTTSSPDDLADSYIRVFNSSGIQIGFNDDEIPNQILDSYLELPVVRGQRVYVAVSSYWNSNFNPSDPFDRSDQGPGGYYDLFLFFNNNDSNGSLNSAAVGTVGGSIAGFIGNDSGIQVGADGSKDVDFVSFTPSTSGLLDIRVTSPNGTLASVISLWQFNPSTQVASRLADTSGSASHLIIRATAGQTYYVGVTGLGNDDYNWF
;
A
#
# COMPACT_ATOMS: atom_id res chain seq x y z
N MET A 1 -29.77 -62.90 -22.89
CA MET A 1 -30.95 -62.92 -21.99
C MET A 1 -31.18 -61.50 -21.51
N LYS A 2 -32.39 -60.97 -21.72
CA LYS A 2 -32.93 -59.68 -21.22
C LYS A 2 -33.18 -59.76 -19.68
N PRO A 3 -33.51 -58.66 -18.94
CA PRO A 3 -33.72 -57.26 -19.37
C PRO A 3 -33.09 -56.16 -18.47
N SER A 4 -33.20 -54.95 -19.02
CA SER A 4 -33.05 -53.57 -18.52
C SER A 4 -33.82 -53.16 -17.25
N ILE A 5 -33.24 -52.22 -16.47
CA ILE A 5 -33.97 -51.14 -15.79
C ILE A 5 -33.15 -49.84 -15.92
N ARG A 6 -33.73 -48.81 -16.56
CA ARG A 6 -33.32 -47.40 -16.44
C ARG A 6 -33.88 -46.85 -15.14
N LEU A 7 -33.08 -46.12 -14.37
CA LEU A 7 -33.56 -45.14 -13.40
C LEU A 7 -32.81 -43.83 -13.66
N GLU A 8 -33.58 -42.84 -14.09
CA GLU A 8 -33.22 -41.43 -14.00
C GLU A 8 -33.14 -41.05 -12.52
N GLU A 9 -32.04 -40.48 -12.06
CA GLU A 9 -32.03 -39.71 -10.82
C GLU A 9 -31.62 -38.27 -11.09
N LYS A 10 -32.59 -37.41 -10.80
CA LYS A 10 -32.59 -35.96 -10.92
C LYS A 10 -31.53 -35.35 -10.01
N ALA A 11 -30.96 -34.25 -10.49
CA ALA A 11 -30.28 -33.25 -9.69
C ALA A 11 -31.04 -32.94 -8.39
N LEU A 12 -30.37 -33.12 -7.24
CA LEU A 12 -30.74 -32.47 -5.99
C LEU A 12 -29.64 -31.46 -5.63
N PHE A 13 -29.87 -30.24 -6.08
CA PHE A 13 -29.29 -29.03 -5.50
C PHE A 13 -29.87 -28.77 -4.08
N SER A 14 -29.13 -27.95 -3.34
CA SER A 14 -29.45 -27.28 -2.06
C SER A 14 -29.24 -28.10 -0.77
N ARG A 15 -28.03 -27.96 -0.20
CA ARG A 15 -27.84 -27.98 1.25
C ARG A 15 -28.28 -26.62 1.79
N THR A 16 -29.55 -26.49 2.15
CA THR A 16 -30.12 -25.31 2.84
C THR A 16 -29.91 -25.44 4.37
N PRO A 17 -29.78 -24.35 5.15
CA PRO A 17 -29.48 -24.39 6.60
C PRO A 17 -30.60 -24.93 7.51
N ALA A 18 -31.62 -25.60 6.96
CA ALA A 18 -32.85 -25.95 7.67
C ALA A 18 -32.71 -27.10 8.68
N ARG A 19 -31.54 -27.76 8.80
CA ARG A 19 -31.32 -28.84 9.78
C ARG A 19 -30.97 -28.35 11.20
N LEU A 20 -30.68 -27.07 11.40
CA LEU A 20 -30.20 -26.54 12.69
C LEU A 20 -31.30 -26.42 13.76
N LEU A 21 -32.57 -26.31 13.36
CA LEU A 21 -33.69 -26.13 14.31
C LEU A 21 -34.33 -27.44 14.81
N LEU A 22 -34.16 -28.58 14.12
CA LEU A 22 -34.84 -29.83 14.52
C LEU A 22 -34.11 -30.64 15.61
N ARG A 23 -32.83 -30.35 15.91
CA ARG A 23 -32.08 -31.07 16.96
C ARG A 23 -32.21 -30.45 18.35
N ARG A 24 -32.45 -29.14 18.46
CA ARG A 24 -32.71 -28.49 19.77
C ARG A 24 -34.10 -28.80 20.35
N ALA A 25 -35.06 -29.20 19.52
CA ALA A 25 -36.38 -29.66 19.99
C ALA A 25 -36.37 -31.08 20.58
N ALA A 26 -35.34 -31.89 20.29
CA ALA A 26 -35.25 -33.28 20.77
C ALA A 26 -34.55 -33.42 22.14
N ALA A 27 -33.99 -32.34 22.69
CA ALA A 27 -33.22 -32.34 23.93
C ALA A 27 -34.00 -31.80 25.16
N ALA A 28 -35.25 -31.35 24.98
CA ALA A 28 -36.10 -30.91 26.07
C ALA A 28 -37.13 -31.99 26.42
N GLY A 29 -37.11 -32.46 27.68
CA GLY A 29 -38.02 -33.47 28.20
C GLY A 29 -39.50 -33.09 28.11
N PRO A 30 -40.41 -34.05 28.38
CA PRO A 30 -41.83 -33.92 28.06
C PRO A 30 -42.53 -32.95 29.01
N GLY A 31 -42.73 -31.71 28.56
CA GLY A 31 -43.36 -30.69 29.38
C GLY A 31 -43.83 -29.45 28.64
N PHE A 32 -44.24 -29.54 27.37
CA PHE A 32 -44.91 -28.42 26.68
C PHE A 32 -45.99 -28.92 25.71
N GLN A 33 -47.15 -29.25 26.26
CA GLN A 33 -48.42 -29.16 25.53
C GLN A 33 -49.23 -28.01 26.14
N GLN A 34 -49.03 -26.79 25.64
CA GLN A 34 -50.01 -25.69 25.63
C GLN A 34 -49.32 -24.41 25.17
N LEU A 35 -49.23 -24.19 23.87
CA LEU A 35 -49.22 -22.86 23.25
C LEU A 35 -49.65 -23.03 21.78
N SER A 36 -50.86 -23.55 21.59
CA SER A 36 -51.58 -23.34 20.33
C SER A 36 -52.25 -21.97 20.43
N ASP A 37 -52.05 -21.15 19.41
CA ASP A 37 -52.84 -19.95 19.10
C ASP A 37 -52.38 -18.62 19.75
N ARG A 38 -51.22 -18.12 19.31
CA ARG A 38 -50.97 -16.68 19.16
C ARG A 38 -50.20 -16.40 17.87
N SER A 39 -50.91 -15.80 16.91
CA SER A 39 -50.40 -14.96 15.83
C SER A 39 -49.14 -15.43 15.09
N LEU A 40 -49.34 -16.25 14.05
CA LEU A 40 -48.47 -16.26 12.88
C LEU A 40 -48.59 -14.88 12.18
N GLN A 41 -47.85 -13.88 12.66
CA GLN A 41 -47.45 -12.80 11.78
C GLN A 41 -46.46 -13.37 10.76
N PRO A 42 -46.47 -12.93 9.49
CA PRO A 42 -45.51 -13.41 8.51
C PRO A 42 -44.13 -13.09 9.08
N LEU A 43 -43.30 -14.11 9.34
CA LEU A 43 -41.87 -13.90 9.46
C LEU A 43 -41.47 -13.19 8.16
N GLU A 44 -41.16 -11.90 8.25
CA GLU A 44 -40.49 -11.18 7.19
C GLU A 44 -39.32 -12.04 6.70
N SER A 45 -39.13 -12.08 5.39
CA SER A 45 -38.08 -12.85 4.73
C SER A 45 -36.70 -12.40 5.22
N ARG A 46 -36.24 -12.92 6.35
CA ARG A 46 -34.83 -12.83 6.73
C ARG A 46 -34.08 -13.69 5.71
N THR A 47 -33.45 -13.02 4.76
CA THR A 47 -32.36 -13.60 3.96
C THR A 47 -31.39 -14.24 4.94
N PHE A 48 -31.27 -15.57 4.94
CA PHE A 48 -30.29 -16.28 5.75
C PHE A 48 -28.90 -15.98 5.17
N LEU A 49 -28.25 -14.94 5.70
CA LEU A 49 -26.89 -14.53 5.36
C LEU A 49 -25.86 -15.36 6.16
N SER A 50 -24.57 -15.22 5.81
CA SER A 50 -23.46 -15.90 6.50
C SER A 50 -23.40 -15.53 8.00
N ALA A 51 -23.04 -16.49 8.86
CA ALA A 51 -22.82 -16.24 10.29
C ALA A 51 -21.70 -15.20 10.52
N ALA A 52 -20.68 -15.20 9.66
CA ALA A 52 -19.63 -14.17 9.67
C ALA A 52 -20.21 -12.76 9.53
N PHE A 53 -21.28 -12.58 8.74
CA PHE A 53 -21.92 -11.30 8.51
C PHE A 53 -22.74 -10.84 9.72
N ASP A 54 -23.28 -11.77 10.49
CA ASP A 54 -23.95 -11.46 11.75
C ASP A 54 -22.94 -10.97 12.80
N VAL A 55 -21.80 -11.67 12.94
CA VAL A 55 -20.73 -11.31 13.91
C VAL A 55 -20.20 -9.90 13.68
N VAL A 56 -20.00 -9.49 12.43
CA VAL A 56 -19.48 -8.15 12.10
C VAL A 56 -20.58 -7.11 11.87
N GLY A 57 -21.85 -7.46 12.07
CA GLY A 57 -22.98 -6.55 11.92
C GLY A 57 -23.37 -6.21 10.47
N LEU A 58 -22.81 -6.87 9.45
CA LEU A 58 -23.18 -6.64 8.05
C LEU A 58 -24.65 -7.01 7.76
N THR A 59 -25.17 -8.08 8.38
CA THR A 59 -26.59 -8.42 8.27
C THR A 59 -27.48 -7.30 8.82
N ALA A 60 -27.07 -6.66 9.92
CA ALA A 60 -27.79 -5.54 10.52
C ALA A 60 -27.75 -4.31 9.61
N LEU A 61 -26.59 -3.97 9.03
CA LEU A 61 -26.47 -2.89 8.04
C LEU A 61 -27.44 -3.10 6.87
N ARG A 62 -27.51 -4.31 6.32
CA ARG A 62 -28.38 -4.62 5.17
C ARG A 62 -29.87 -4.63 5.50
N ALA A 63 -30.22 -4.90 6.76
CA ALA A 63 -31.60 -4.80 7.23
C ALA A 63 -32.04 -3.36 7.48
N ASP A 64 -31.08 -2.43 7.65
CA ASP A 64 -31.36 -1.01 7.87
C ASP A 64 -31.54 -0.29 6.52
N GLY A 65 -32.80 -0.02 6.18
CA GLY A 65 -33.17 0.67 4.94
C GLY A 65 -32.58 2.07 4.78
N SER A 66 -32.07 2.71 5.85
CA SER A 66 -31.41 4.01 5.76
C SER A 66 -30.00 3.94 5.14
N TYR A 67 -29.45 2.74 5.02
CA TYR A 67 -28.16 2.45 4.36
C TYR A 67 -28.33 1.62 3.08
N ALA A 68 -29.55 1.53 2.52
CA ALA A 68 -29.82 0.72 1.33
C ALA A 68 -29.03 1.16 0.07
N ALA A 69 -28.50 2.39 0.06
CA ALA A 69 -27.64 2.92 -1.00
C ALA A 69 -26.16 2.57 -0.82
N VAL A 70 -25.75 1.98 0.31
CA VAL A 70 -24.37 1.62 0.61
C VAL A 70 -24.17 0.14 0.30
N ASP A 71 -23.63 -0.14 -0.88
CA ASP A 71 -23.44 -1.50 -1.41
C ASP A 71 -22.11 -1.71 -2.15
N GLY A 72 -21.24 -0.70 -2.14
CA GLY A 72 -19.92 -0.68 -2.74
C GLY A 72 -19.90 -0.13 -4.16
N SER A 73 -21.02 0.41 -4.64
CA SER A 73 -21.18 0.90 -6.00
C SER A 73 -20.05 1.85 -6.40
N ASN A 74 -19.52 1.66 -7.61
CA ASN A 74 -18.44 2.47 -8.19
C ASN A 74 -17.09 2.40 -7.46
N ILE A 75 -16.92 1.59 -6.39
CA ILE A 75 -15.64 1.45 -5.69
C ILE A 75 -14.83 0.29 -6.26
N GLY A 76 -13.59 0.56 -6.67
CA GLY A 76 -12.63 -0.46 -7.12
C GLY A 76 -11.96 -1.20 -5.97
N VAL A 77 -12.03 -2.53 -6.01
CA VAL A 77 -11.36 -3.45 -5.09
C VAL A 77 -10.38 -4.31 -5.89
N ALA A 78 -9.09 -4.09 -5.68
CA ALA A 78 -8.03 -4.85 -6.32
C ALA A 78 -7.60 -6.04 -5.47
N ILE A 79 -7.62 -7.22 -6.07
CA ILE A 79 -7.26 -8.49 -5.45
C ILE A 79 -5.93 -8.96 -6.05
N ILE A 80 -4.83 -8.82 -5.31
CA ILE A 80 -3.52 -9.34 -5.72
C ILE A 80 -3.34 -10.71 -5.06
N ASP A 81 -3.52 -11.79 -5.83
CA ASP A 81 -3.59 -13.15 -5.32
C ASP A 81 -3.16 -14.19 -6.39
N THR A 82 -3.64 -15.43 -6.35
CA THR A 82 -3.34 -16.48 -7.35
C THR A 82 -3.94 -16.20 -8.71
N GLY A 83 -4.90 -15.28 -8.80
CA GLY A 83 -5.60 -14.91 -10.02
C GLY A 83 -7.11 -14.78 -9.79
N LEU A 84 -7.89 -14.79 -10.86
CA LEU A 84 -9.34 -14.66 -10.79
C LEU A 84 -10.03 -15.42 -11.92
N TYR A 85 -10.98 -16.30 -11.57
CA TYR A 85 -11.90 -16.89 -12.54
C TYR A 85 -13.05 -15.92 -12.83
N SER A 86 -12.83 -14.99 -13.78
CA SER A 86 -13.78 -13.90 -14.09
C SER A 86 -15.11 -14.38 -14.67
N ALA A 87 -15.18 -15.58 -15.25
CA ALA A 87 -16.41 -16.15 -15.81
C ALA A 87 -17.35 -16.77 -14.76
N HIS A 88 -16.97 -16.78 -13.48
CA HIS A 88 -17.86 -17.22 -12.40
C HIS A 88 -19.13 -16.35 -12.35
N ALA A 89 -20.32 -16.96 -12.28
CA ALA A 89 -21.60 -16.23 -12.35
C ALA A 89 -21.74 -15.16 -11.25
N ASP A 90 -21.21 -15.44 -10.06
CA ASP A 90 -21.25 -14.52 -8.91
C ASP A 90 -20.11 -13.47 -8.91
N ILE A 91 -19.18 -13.50 -9.89
CA ILE A 91 -18.03 -12.58 -10.03
C ILE A 91 -18.17 -11.72 -11.29
N SER A 92 -18.53 -12.34 -12.43
CA SER A 92 -18.61 -11.67 -13.73
C SER A 92 -19.39 -10.36 -13.77
N PRO A 93 -20.48 -10.14 -12.99
CA PRO A 93 -21.20 -8.86 -13.00
C PRO A 93 -20.39 -7.69 -12.42
N ASN A 94 -19.42 -8.00 -11.56
CA ASN A 94 -18.64 -7.01 -10.84
C ASN A 94 -17.21 -6.88 -11.39
N PHE A 95 -16.74 -7.84 -12.19
CA PHE A 95 -15.39 -7.85 -12.78
C PHE A 95 -15.22 -6.72 -13.82
N VAL A 96 -14.19 -5.88 -13.66
CA VAL A 96 -13.92 -4.74 -14.56
C VAL A 96 -12.52 -4.73 -15.19
N ALA A 97 -11.52 -5.33 -14.55
CA ALA A 97 -10.14 -5.28 -15.03
C ALA A 97 -9.31 -6.49 -14.58
N TRP A 98 -8.27 -6.78 -15.35
CA TRP A 98 -7.34 -7.88 -15.11
C TRP A 98 -5.90 -7.47 -15.39
N TYR A 99 -4.99 -7.98 -14.56
CA TYR A 99 -3.56 -7.95 -14.83
C TYR A 99 -2.89 -9.24 -14.35
N ASP A 100 -2.12 -9.88 -15.22
CA ASP A 100 -1.24 -10.98 -14.84
C ASP A 100 0.15 -10.39 -14.56
N ALA A 101 0.44 -10.09 -13.28
CA ALA A 101 1.72 -9.52 -12.86
C ALA A 101 2.87 -10.54 -12.92
N VAL A 102 2.53 -11.83 -12.98
CA VAL A 102 3.48 -12.94 -13.17
C VAL A 102 4.03 -12.95 -14.61
N THR A 103 3.23 -12.50 -15.59
CA THR A 103 3.63 -12.40 -17.01
C THR A 103 3.74 -10.95 -17.52
N ARG A 104 3.48 -9.97 -16.65
CA ARG A 104 3.37 -8.53 -16.96
C ARG A 104 2.46 -8.23 -18.14
N SER A 105 1.25 -8.79 -18.11
CA SER A 105 0.34 -8.72 -19.25
C SER A 105 -1.12 -8.54 -18.84
N SER A 106 -1.79 -7.64 -19.55
CA SER A 106 -3.25 -7.46 -19.50
C SER A 106 -3.97 -8.18 -20.65
N SER A 107 -3.25 -8.83 -21.57
CA SER A 107 -3.82 -9.36 -22.83
C SER A 107 -4.35 -10.80 -22.74
N GLY A 108 -4.16 -11.46 -21.59
CA GLY A 108 -4.61 -12.84 -21.36
C GLY A 108 -6.06 -12.95 -20.87
N THR A 109 -6.65 -14.14 -21.02
CA THR A 109 -7.88 -14.47 -20.31
C THR A 109 -7.59 -14.51 -18.81
N PRO A 110 -8.41 -13.88 -17.95
CA PRO A 110 -8.26 -14.01 -16.50
C PRO A 110 -8.32 -15.47 -16.08
N ILE A 111 -7.31 -15.90 -15.33
CA ILE A 111 -7.18 -17.27 -14.85
C ILE A 111 -6.89 -17.28 -13.37
N ASP A 112 -7.29 -18.35 -12.70
CA ASP A 112 -6.89 -18.67 -11.34
C ASP A 112 -6.47 -20.14 -11.30
N PRO A 113 -5.16 -20.45 -11.29
CA PRO A 113 -4.66 -21.82 -11.29
C PRO A 113 -4.80 -22.52 -9.93
N ASN A 114 -5.26 -21.83 -8.88
CA ASN A 114 -5.40 -22.39 -7.54
C ASN A 114 -6.86 -22.40 -7.04
N GLY A 115 -7.57 -21.28 -7.23
CA GLY A 115 -8.92 -21.06 -6.72
C GLY A 115 -8.98 -20.10 -5.53
N HIS A 116 -7.88 -19.93 -4.79
CA HIS A 116 -7.79 -19.03 -3.64
C HIS A 116 -8.12 -17.57 -3.99
N GLY A 117 -7.53 -17.02 -5.06
CA GLY A 117 -7.82 -15.65 -5.49
C GLY A 117 -9.28 -15.43 -5.88
N THR A 118 -9.93 -16.43 -6.49
CA THR A 118 -11.36 -16.41 -6.78
C THR A 118 -12.22 -16.44 -5.50
N HIS A 119 -11.79 -17.16 -4.47
CA HIS A 119 -12.47 -17.19 -3.16
C HIS A 119 -12.37 -15.85 -2.42
N VAL A 120 -11.18 -15.26 -2.44
CA VAL A 120 -10.87 -13.94 -1.88
C VAL A 120 -11.70 -12.86 -2.58
N ALA A 121 -11.72 -12.84 -3.92
CA ALA A 121 -12.53 -11.90 -4.69
C ALA A 121 -14.04 -12.04 -4.42
N GLY A 122 -14.53 -13.28 -4.29
CA GLY A 122 -15.92 -13.55 -3.95
C GLY A 122 -16.31 -12.98 -2.59
N THR A 123 -15.47 -13.21 -1.57
CA THR A 123 -15.72 -12.73 -0.20
C THR A 123 -15.79 -11.20 -0.17
N ALA A 124 -14.88 -10.52 -0.87
CA ALA A 124 -14.85 -9.06 -0.90
C ALA A 124 -16.08 -8.48 -1.64
N ALA A 125 -16.37 -8.95 -2.85
CA ALA A 125 -17.28 -8.27 -3.76
C ALA A 125 -18.03 -9.18 -4.74
N SER A 126 -18.38 -10.39 -4.33
CA SER A 126 -19.36 -11.19 -5.08
C SER A 126 -20.70 -10.45 -5.20
N ARG A 127 -21.35 -10.57 -6.36
CA ARG A 127 -22.72 -10.07 -6.58
C ARG A 127 -23.76 -10.76 -5.70
N ASN A 128 -23.45 -11.96 -5.22
CA ASN A 128 -24.32 -12.74 -4.36
C ASN A 128 -24.24 -12.20 -2.92
N PRO A 129 -25.33 -11.64 -2.37
CA PRO A 129 -25.30 -11.04 -1.03
C PRO A 129 -25.04 -12.06 0.07
N ALA A 130 -25.20 -13.36 -0.17
CA ALA A 130 -24.83 -14.39 0.81
C ALA A 130 -23.30 -14.63 0.90
N ILE A 131 -22.51 -14.09 -0.05
CA ILE A 131 -21.06 -14.34 -0.18
C ILE A 131 -20.26 -13.03 -0.15
N GLY A 132 -20.63 -12.04 -0.96
CA GLY A 132 -19.88 -10.80 -1.08
C GLY A 132 -20.25 -9.80 -0.01
N VAL A 133 -19.27 -9.08 0.53
CA VAL A 133 -19.50 -7.95 1.45
C VAL A 133 -20.00 -6.73 0.69
N ALA A 134 -19.23 -6.24 -0.30
CA ALA A 134 -19.53 -5.09 -1.14
C ALA A 134 -20.10 -5.53 -2.49
N THR A 135 -21.41 -5.82 -2.52
CA THR A 135 -22.04 -6.54 -3.63
C THR A 135 -22.08 -5.80 -4.97
N GLN A 136 -21.86 -4.49 -5.00
CA GLN A 136 -21.77 -3.67 -6.24
C GLN A 136 -20.35 -3.15 -6.52
N ALA A 137 -19.35 -3.52 -5.72
CA ALA A 137 -17.99 -3.06 -5.95
C ALA A 137 -17.42 -3.60 -7.27
N ARG A 138 -16.53 -2.81 -7.88
CA ARG A 138 -15.79 -3.17 -9.09
C ARG A 138 -14.62 -4.05 -8.69
N LEU A 139 -14.56 -5.26 -9.24
CA LEU A 139 -13.50 -6.23 -8.99
C LEU A 139 -12.39 -6.11 -10.04
N ILE A 140 -11.17 -5.90 -9.54
CA ILE A 140 -9.94 -5.93 -10.33
C ILE A 140 -9.15 -7.18 -9.89
N GLY A 141 -8.97 -8.13 -10.80
CA GLY A 141 -8.20 -9.34 -10.54
C GLY A 141 -6.74 -9.16 -10.93
N ILE A 142 -5.81 -9.41 -10.01
CA ILE A 142 -4.37 -9.35 -10.28
C ILE A 142 -3.73 -10.66 -9.84
N ARG A 143 -3.12 -11.38 -10.79
CA ARG A 143 -2.31 -12.56 -10.47
C ARG A 143 -0.92 -12.11 -10.02
N GLY A 144 -0.70 -12.12 -8.71
CA GLY A 144 0.58 -11.81 -8.06
C GLY A 144 1.27 -13.01 -7.42
N LEU A 145 0.64 -14.20 -7.44
CA LEU A 145 1.22 -15.45 -6.95
C LEU A 145 1.41 -16.46 -8.09
N THR A 146 2.59 -17.08 -8.10
CA THR A 146 2.99 -18.06 -9.12
C THR A 146 2.42 -19.44 -8.81
N SER A 147 2.33 -20.28 -9.85
CA SER A 147 2.26 -21.73 -9.60
C SER A 147 3.68 -22.23 -9.34
N GLY A 148 3.86 -23.14 -8.37
CA GLY A 148 5.17 -23.54 -7.86
C GLY A 148 6.05 -24.27 -8.87
N SER A 149 6.65 -23.52 -9.81
CA SER A 149 7.72 -23.92 -10.75
C SER A 149 8.10 -22.83 -11.76
N GLU A 150 7.52 -21.63 -11.70
CA GLU A 150 7.81 -20.57 -12.68
C GLU A 150 9.09 -19.77 -12.30
N PRO A 151 10.13 -19.71 -13.18
CA PRO A 151 11.36 -18.98 -12.92
C PRO A 151 11.22 -17.46 -13.18
N TYR A 152 11.71 -16.62 -12.26
CA TYR A 152 11.75 -15.15 -12.43
C TYR A 152 13.06 -14.55 -11.93
N PRO A 153 14.01 -14.28 -12.82
CA PRO A 153 15.34 -13.81 -12.42
C PRO A 153 15.41 -12.30 -12.10
N ASP A 154 14.36 -11.50 -12.30
CA ASP A 154 14.46 -10.03 -12.35
C ASP A 154 13.34 -9.22 -11.67
N HIS A 155 12.32 -9.84 -11.04
CA HIS A 155 11.25 -9.08 -10.37
C HIS A 155 10.40 -9.86 -9.36
N ASN A 156 9.63 -9.13 -8.54
CA ASN A 156 8.63 -9.66 -7.62
C ASN A 156 7.21 -9.37 -8.14
N PRO A 157 6.43 -10.40 -8.55
CA PRO A 157 5.07 -10.23 -9.10
C PRO A 157 4.09 -9.51 -8.16
N VAL A 158 4.27 -9.57 -6.84
CA VAL A 158 3.41 -8.83 -5.89
C VAL A 158 3.71 -7.34 -5.96
N LEU A 159 4.99 -6.95 -5.99
CA LEU A 159 5.39 -5.53 -6.12
C LEU A 159 5.00 -4.97 -7.50
N GLU A 160 5.12 -5.78 -8.55
CA GLU A 160 4.62 -5.50 -9.89
C GLU A 160 3.10 -5.28 -9.90
N GLY A 161 2.34 -6.12 -9.19
CA GLY A 161 0.90 -5.94 -9.01
C GLY A 161 0.56 -4.64 -8.29
N LEU A 162 1.32 -4.27 -7.26
CA LEU A 162 1.15 -2.99 -6.54
C LEU A 162 1.46 -1.80 -7.44
N ARG A 163 2.51 -1.87 -8.27
CA ARG A 163 2.82 -0.85 -9.30
C ARG A 163 1.64 -0.66 -10.24
N TRP A 164 1.11 -1.76 -10.78
CA TRP A 164 -0.05 -1.68 -11.68
C TRP A 164 -1.25 -1.02 -11.02
N VAL A 165 -1.53 -1.32 -9.74
CA VAL A 165 -2.61 -0.67 -8.99
C VAL A 165 -2.37 0.84 -8.88
N ILE A 166 -1.15 1.28 -8.56
CA ILE A 166 -0.78 2.69 -8.48
C ILE A 166 -1.14 3.37 -9.81
N ASP A 167 -0.67 2.82 -10.92
CA ASP A 167 -0.79 3.39 -12.27
C ASP A 167 -2.23 3.39 -12.81
N ASN A 168 -3.07 2.45 -12.35
CA ASN A 168 -4.44 2.25 -12.86
C ASN A 168 -5.54 2.64 -11.85
N SER A 169 -5.15 3.14 -10.68
CA SER A 169 -6.06 3.43 -9.56
C SER A 169 -7.18 4.38 -9.94
N GLN A 170 -6.88 5.45 -10.68
CA GLN A 170 -7.87 6.44 -11.12
C GLN A 170 -8.88 5.83 -12.10
N GLN A 171 -8.40 5.12 -13.12
CA GLN A 171 -9.24 4.55 -14.18
C GLN A 171 -10.35 3.64 -13.62
N TYR A 172 -10.02 2.83 -12.61
CA TYR A 172 -10.96 1.87 -12.04
C TYR A 172 -11.55 2.32 -10.69
N ASN A 173 -11.27 3.56 -10.28
CA ASN A 173 -11.61 4.10 -8.95
C ASN A 173 -11.21 3.15 -7.82
N ILE A 174 -9.98 2.62 -7.86
CA ILE A 174 -9.45 1.69 -6.86
C ILE A 174 -9.29 2.45 -5.55
N ARG A 175 -9.97 1.99 -4.50
CA ARG A 175 -9.85 2.54 -3.13
C ARG A 175 -9.37 1.53 -2.12
N VAL A 176 -9.31 0.25 -2.51
CA VAL A 176 -8.87 -0.83 -1.64
C VAL A 176 -8.02 -1.83 -2.43
N VAL A 177 -6.88 -2.20 -1.86
CA VAL A 177 -6.08 -3.37 -2.27
C VAL A 177 -6.18 -4.43 -1.18
N ASN A 178 -6.41 -5.67 -1.58
CA ASN A 178 -6.37 -6.83 -0.70
C ASN A 178 -5.17 -7.73 -1.02
N LEU A 179 -4.40 -8.06 0.01
CA LEU A 179 -3.22 -8.93 -0.02
C LEU A 179 -3.44 -10.11 0.93
N SER A 180 -4.07 -11.18 0.44
CA SER A 180 -4.31 -12.41 1.21
C SER A 180 -3.16 -13.40 1.10
N LEU A 181 -1.95 -12.87 1.28
CA LEU A 181 -0.65 -13.53 1.10
C LEU A 181 0.33 -13.10 2.18
N GLY A 182 1.42 -13.87 2.35
CA GLY A 182 2.51 -13.47 3.22
C GLY A 182 3.70 -14.42 3.21
N SER A 183 4.84 -13.93 3.69
CA SER A 183 6.06 -14.73 3.89
C SER A 183 6.23 -15.13 5.37
N PRO A 184 7.01 -16.18 5.68
CA PRO A 184 7.24 -16.61 7.06
C PRO A 184 7.92 -15.52 7.91
N SER A 185 7.15 -14.76 8.67
CA SER A 185 7.64 -13.79 9.65
C SER A 185 6.62 -13.57 10.77
N ASN A 186 7.08 -13.07 11.92
CA ASN A 186 6.22 -12.73 13.07
C ASN A 186 6.64 -11.38 13.66
N LEU A 187 6.49 -10.33 12.86
CA LEU A 187 6.92 -8.98 13.19
C LEU A 187 5.98 -8.34 14.20
N ASN A 188 6.55 -7.64 15.18
CA ASN A 188 5.82 -6.87 16.17
C ASN A 188 6.68 -5.70 16.67
N GLY A 189 6.06 -4.61 17.12
CA GLY A 189 6.78 -3.42 17.59
C GLY A 189 7.51 -2.69 16.47
N ASN A 190 8.81 -2.41 16.64
CA ASN A 190 9.61 -1.73 15.63
C ASN A 190 9.86 -2.64 14.43
N LEU A 191 9.40 -2.20 13.26
CA LEU A 191 9.50 -3.00 12.03
C LEU A 191 10.83 -2.71 11.30
N PRO A 192 11.52 -3.74 10.78
CA PRO A 192 12.68 -3.53 9.91
C PRO A 192 12.25 -2.92 8.56
N ALA A 193 13.20 -2.37 7.80
CA ALA A 193 12.93 -1.87 6.46
C ALA A 193 12.39 -2.99 5.54
N SER A 194 11.47 -2.65 4.65
CA SER A 194 10.83 -3.58 3.73
C SER A 194 10.59 -2.97 2.35
N ALA A 195 10.78 -3.77 1.30
CA ALA A 195 10.49 -3.38 -0.08
C ALA A 195 9.02 -3.01 -0.35
N TYR A 196 8.08 -3.43 0.52
CA TYR A 196 6.67 -3.07 0.40
C TYR A 196 6.36 -1.64 0.87
N GLN A 197 7.19 -1.07 1.77
CA GLN A 197 6.92 0.25 2.36
C GLN A 197 6.79 1.39 1.35
N PRO A 198 7.69 1.56 0.35
CA PRO A 198 7.53 2.64 -0.63
C PRO A 198 6.25 2.51 -1.45
N PHE A 199 5.86 1.29 -1.85
CA PHE A 199 4.60 1.05 -2.56
C PHE A 199 3.38 1.33 -1.69
N PHE A 200 3.42 0.93 -0.41
CA PHE A 200 2.31 1.17 0.52
C PHE A 200 2.17 2.65 0.86
N ALA A 201 3.28 3.37 1.03
CA ALA A 201 3.27 4.81 1.21
C ALA A 201 2.63 5.52 0.01
N GLU A 202 2.96 5.08 -1.21
CA GLU A 202 2.39 5.64 -2.44
C GLU A 202 0.90 5.32 -2.61
N LEU A 203 0.50 4.07 -2.36
CA LEU A 203 -0.91 3.70 -2.33
C LEU A 203 -1.69 4.49 -1.28
N GLU A 204 -1.13 4.69 -0.07
CA GLU A 204 -1.79 5.47 0.96
C GLU A 204 -1.91 6.95 0.58
N ARG A 205 -0.89 7.52 -0.08
CA ARG A 205 -0.91 8.88 -0.66
C ARG A 205 -2.02 9.02 -1.70
N LEU A 206 -2.24 7.99 -2.52
CA LEU A 206 -3.34 7.89 -3.49
C LEU A 206 -4.73 7.70 -2.86
N GLY A 207 -4.82 7.63 -1.52
CA GLY A 207 -6.07 7.38 -0.82
C GLY A 207 -6.52 5.92 -0.85
N ILE A 208 -5.64 4.98 -1.19
CA ILE A 208 -5.94 3.55 -1.34
C ILE A 208 -5.60 2.85 -0.03
N THR A 209 -6.58 2.17 0.55
CA THR A 209 -6.38 1.38 1.76
C THR A 209 -5.79 0.02 1.42
N ILE A 210 -4.69 -0.35 2.08
CA ILE A 210 -4.07 -1.67 1.94
C ILE A 210 -4.57 -2.58 3.07
N VAL A 211 -5.30 -3.64 2.72
CA VAL A 211 -5.79 -4.66 3.65
C VAL A 211 -5.02 -5.95 3.40
N ALA A 212 -4.35 -6.46 4.43
CA ALA A 212 -3.49 -7.64 4.28
C ALA A 212 -3.72 -8.66 5.40
N ALA A 213 -3.58 -9.94 5.03
CA ALA A 213 -3.65 -11.04 5.98
C ALA A 213 -2.48 -11.00 6.99
N SER A 214 -2.77 -11.24 8.26
CA SER A 214 -1.74 -11.21 9.32
C SER A 214 -0.87 -12.46 9.41
N GLY A 215 -1.24 -13.57 8.77
CA GLY A 215 -0.46 -14.81 8.71
C GLY A 215 -1.06 -15.97 9.50
N ASN A 216 -0.72 -17.20 9.12
CA ASN A 216 -1.32 -18.43 9.64
C ASN A 216 -0.35 -19.28 10.50
N SER A 217 0.78 -18.71 10.93
CA SER A 217 1.84 -19.46 11.63
C SER A 217 1.85 -19.25 13.15
N TYR A 218 0.73 -18.86 13.78
CA TYR A 218 0.72 -18.62 15.23
C TYR A 218 1.08 -19.87 16.03
N ALA A 219 0.65 -21.07 15.64
CA ALA A 219 1.07 -22.31 16.31
C ALA A 219 2.60 -22.51 16.32
N ASN A 220 3.30 -22.00 15.29
CA ASN A 220 4.75 -22.05 15.19
C ASN A 220 5.41 -21.05 16.15
N TYR A 221 4.91 -19.83 16.24
CA TYR A 221 5.50 -18.77 17.05
C TYR A 221 5.03 -18.74 18.51
N ALA A 222 3.74 -19.01 18.75
CA ALA A 222 3.03 -18.89 20.02
C ALA A 222 3.28 -17.55 20.74
N ALA A 223 3.34 -16.46 19.97
CA ALA A 223 3.61 -15.11 20.45
C ALA A 223 2.99 -14.07 19.51
N PRO A 224 2.64 -12.86 20.02
CA PRO A 224 2.09 -11.80 19.18
C PRO A 224 3.03 -11.40 18.04
N GLY A 225 2.45 -11.25 16.84
CA GLY A 225 3.14 -10.75 15.66
C GLY A 225 2.32 -10.92 14.38
N SER A 226 2.82 -10.37 13.27
CA SER A 226 2.18 -10.40 11.95
C SER A 226 3.23 -10.72 10.88
N ALA A 227 2.80 -11.44 9.84
CA ALA A 227 3.59 -11.73 8.66
C ALA A 227 3.79 -10.47 7.79
N THR A 228 4.81 -10.53 6.92
CA THR A 228 5.04 -9.56 5.83
C THR A 228 4.23 -10.01 4.61
N PRO A 229 3.51 -9.12 3.90
CA PRO A 229 3.52 -7.67 4.05
C PRO A 229 2.51 -7.13 5.08
N GLY A 230 1.68 -7.98 5.69
CA GLY A 230 0.65 -7.62 6.67
C GLY A 230 1.10 -6.56 7.68
N ALA A 231 2.24 -6.76 8.33
CA ALA A 231 2.77 -5.85 9.35
C ALA A 231 2.92 -4.38 8.88
N TYR A 232 3.13 -4.14 7.58
CA TYR A 232 3.35 -2.81 7.00
C TYR A 232 2.09 -2.18 6.38
N SER A 233 1.02 -2.95 6.20
CA SER A 233 -0.20 -2.50 5.52
C SER A 233 -0.99 -1.45 6.32
N THR A 234 -1.99 -0.82 5.70
CA THR A 234 -2.93 0.05 6.43
C THR A 234 -3.66 -0.74 7.52
N LEU A 235 -4.07 -1.98 7.21
CA LEU A 235 -4.80 -2.88 8.11
C LEU A 235 -4.27 -4.31 7.98
N THR A 236 -3.69 -4.85 9.05
CA THR A 236 -3.35 -6.28 9.16
C THR A 236 -4.46 -7.04 9.85
N VAL A 237 -4.95 -8.11 9.22
CA VAL A 237 -6.20 -8.77 9.59
C VAL A 237 -5.96 -10.17 10.14
N ALA A 238 -6.32 -10.36 11.40
CA ALA A 238 -6.36 -11.65 12.08
C ALA A 238 -7.71 -12.35 11.86
N ASN A 239 -7.69 -13.67 11.94
CA ASN A 239 -8.82 -14.55 11.73
C ASN A 239 -9.49 -14.95 13.05
N THR A 240 -10.80 -14.73 13.13
CA THR A 240 -11.68 -15.28 14.15
C THR A 240 -12.70 -16.27 13.59
N TRP A 241 -13.35 -17.01 14.47
CA TRP A 241 -14.45 -17.91 14.14
C TRP A 241 -15.77 -17.17 13.88
N GLU A 242 -16.59 -17.69 12.95
CA GLU A 242 -17.89 -17.11 12.55
C GLU A 242 -19.11 -17.58 13.37
N ASP A 243 -18.93 -18.55 14.28
CA ASP A 243 -19.95 -19.25 15.12
C ASP A 243 -20.73 -20.40 14.46
N ASP A 244 -20.18 -21.62 14.54
CA ASP A 244 -20.92 -22.88 14.38
C ASP A 244 -20.78 -23.83 15.60
N GLY A 245 -19.98 -23.46 16.60
CA GLY A 245 -19.72 -24.24 17.82
C GLY A 245 -18.87 -25.50 17.61
N GLU A 246 -18.33 -25.73 16.41
CA GLU A 246 -17.53 -26.91 16.07
C GLU A 246 -16.09 -26.45 15.71
N GLY A 247 -15.09 -26.89 16.49
CA GLY A 247 -13.68 -26.61 16.16
C GLY A 247 -13.23 -27.28 14.85
N ASP A 248 -12.18 -26.75 14.22
CA ASP A 248 -11.56 -27.39 13.04
C ASP A 248 -10.17 -27.92 13.40
N VAL A 249 -9.82 -29.05 12.78
CA VAL A 249 -8.46 -29.51 12.74
C VAL A 249 -7.84 -28.86 11.52
N PHE A 250 -7.02 -27.83 11.73
CA PHE A 250 -6.22 -27.22 10.67
C PHE A 250 -5.21 -28.25 10.15
N GLY A 251 -5.68 -29.07 9.21
CA GLY A 251 -5.12 -30.37 8.88
C GLY A 251 -4.36 -30.35 7.57
N GLY A 252 -3.04 -30.32 7.69
CA GLY A 252 -2.10 -30.75 6.67
C GLY A 252 -0.72 -30.82 7.31
N LEU A 253 0.06 -31.85 7.00
CA LEU A 253 1.42 -32.03 7.51
C LEU A 253 2.45 -31.04 6.91
N TYR A 254 1.97 -29.85 6.57
CA TYR A 254 2.65 -28.67 6.10
C TYR A 254 1.74 -27.49 6.50
N GLY A 255 2.04 -26.81 7.62
CA GLY A 255 1.53 -25.45 7.84
C GLY A 255 2.07 -24.49 6.77
N GLY A 256 1.76 -23.19 6.85
CA GLY A 256 2.15 -22.20 5.82
C GLY A 256 3.56 -22.49 5.30
N GLY A 257 3.65 -22.96 4.05
CA GLY A 257 4.72 -23.86 3.57
C GLY A 257 6.04 -23.82 4.35
N GLY A 258 6.21 -24.68 5.36
CA GLY A 258 7.45 -24.78 6.14
C GLY A 258 7.32 -24.70 7.67
N ASP A 259 6.12 -24.58 8.23
CA ASP A 259 5.92 -24.56 9.68
C ASP A 259 6.39 -25.85 10.39
N ARG A 260 7.01 -25.70 11.56
CA ARG A 260 7.44 -26.80 12.42
C ARG A 260 6.31 -27.38 13.27
N PHE A 261 5.22 -26.66 13.46
CA PHE A 261 4.09 -27.08 14.30
C PHE A 261 2.77 -26.98 13.51
N TYR A 262 1.87 -27.94 13.69
CA TYR A 262 0.47 -27.78 13.28
C TYR A 262 -0.41 -27.45 14.50
N ALA A 263 -1.49 -26.71 14.25
CA ALA A 263 -2.48 -26.33 15.24
C ALA A 263 -3.56 -27.40 15.40
N TYR A 264 -4.05 -27.58 16.62
CA TYR A 264 -5.20 -28.40 16.94
C TYR A 264 -6.18 -27.57 17.77
N GLU A 265 -7.43 -27.46 17.31
CA GLU A 265 -8.52 -26.80 18.03
C GLU A 265 -9.71 -27.75 18.12
N ALA A 266 -10.19 -28.04 19.33
CA ALA A 266 -11.37 -28.89 19.51
C ALA A 266 -12.69 -28.11 19.64
N ASP A 267 -12.61 -26.84 20.04
CA ASP A 267 -13.77 -25.98 20.27
C ASP A 267 -13.64 -24.70 19.43
N ALA A 268 -14.72 -24.25 18.81
CA ALA A 268 -14.84 -22.95 18.16
C ALA A 268 -15.98 -22.14 18.79
N ALA A 269 -15.86 -20.81 18.76
CA ALA A 269 -16.90 -19.89 19.21
C ALA A 269 -16.71 -18.53 18.53
N ALA A 270 -17.79 -17.80 18.30
CA ALA A 270 -17.72 -16.42 17.80
C ALA A 270 -16.68 -15.57 18.58
N ASP A 271 -16.02 -14.65 17.89
CA ASP A 271 -15.02 -13.72 18.46
C ASP A 271 -13.78 -14.41 19.09
N ARG A 272 -13.60 -15.71 18.87
CA ARG A 272 -12.38 -16.43 19.24
C ARG A 272 -11.40 -16.44 18.08
N PHE A 273 -10.12 -16.21 18.37
CA PHE A 273 -9.05 -16.36 17.39
C PHE A 273 -8.84 -17.83 17.02
N ALA A 274 -8.60 -18.09 15.74
CA ALA A 274 -8.11 -19.39 15.31
C ALA A 274 -6.67 -19.61 15.79
N ALA A 275 -6.32 -20.83 16.21
CA ALA A 275 -4.98 -21.20 16.72
C ALA A 275 -3.86 -21.01 15.69
N THR A 276 -4.20 -20.91 14.41
CA THR A 276 -3.27 -20.58 13.32
C THR A 276 -3.09 -19.06 13.17
N SER A 277 -4.07 -18.26 13.56
CA SER A 277 -4.10 -16.82 13.29
C SER A 277 -3.00 -16.08 14.04
N GLN A 278 -2.05 -15.54 13.30
CA GLN A 278 -1.18 -14.49 13.82
C GLN A 278 -2.01 -13.27 14.21
N ARG A 279 -1.50 -12.51 15.18
CA ARG A 279 -2.12 -11.32 15.75
C ARG A 279 -1.07 -10.53 16.51
N SER A 280 -0.78 -9.32 16.05
CA SER A 280 0.26 -8.44 16.54
C SER A 280 -0.29 -7.38 17.49
N THR A 281 0.59 -6.67 18.20
CA THR A 281 0.20 -5.47 18.97
C THR A 281 0.39 -4.19 18.18
N LEU A 282 0.56 -4.28 16.85
CA LEU A 282 0.72 -3.12 15.99
C LEU A 282 -0.58 -2.30 15.91
N SER A 283 -0.44 -1.00 15.69
CA SER A 283 -1.57 -0.06 15.61
C SER A 283 -2.48 -0.30 14.41
N ASN A 284 -2.03 -1.04 13.40
CA ASN A 284 -2.82 -1.45 12.23
C ASN A 284 -3.51 -2.82 12.41
N GLN A 285 -3.35 -3.50 13.56
CA GLN A 285 -3.99 -4.81 13.79
C GLN A 285 -5.50 -4.70 13.97
N VAL A 286 -6.26 -5.49 13.24
CA VAL A 286 -7.70 -5.76 13.44
C VAL A 286 -8.00 -7.24 13.27
N ALA A 287 -9.22 -7.68 13.59
CA ALA A 287 -9.67 -9.05 13.42
C ALA A 287 -11.03 -9.11 12.69
N ALA A 288 -11.25 -10.19 11.93
CA ALA A 288 -12.51 -10.48 11.29
C ALA A 288 -12.71 -11.99 11.14
N PRO A 289 -13.96 -12.47 10.96
CA PRO A 289 -14.21 -13.88 10.69
C PRO A 289 -13.49 -14.35 9.42
N GLY A 290 -12.72 -15.44 9.55
CA GLY A 290 -11.95 -16.04 8.45
C GLY A 290 -11.86 -17.57 8.54
N SER A 291 -12.50 -18.20 9.53
CA SER A 291 -12.62 -19.66 9.62
C SER A 291 -13.99 -20.10 9.11
N THR A 292 -14.02 -21.19 8.34
CA THR A 292 -15.23 -21.80 7.76
C THR A 292 -15.94 -20.90 6.73
N ILE A 293 -15.19 -20.04 6.03
CA ILE A 293 -15.78 -19.07 5.10
C ILE A 293 -16.11 -19.74 3.76
N TYR A 294 -17.42 -19.75 3.43
CA TYR A 294 -17.94 -20.18 2.14
C TYR A 294 -17.88 -19.05 1.09
N SER A 295 -17.22 -19.30 -0.03
CA SER A 295 -17.15 -18.34 -1.15
C SER A 295 -16.95 -19.02 -2.50
N THR A 296 -16.82 -18.22 -3.56
CA THR A 296 -16.61 -18.66 -4.94
C THR A 296 -15.27 -19.40 -5.12
N TRP A 297 -15.16 -20.20 -6.17
CA TRP A 297 -13.97 -20.98 -6.51
C TRP A 297 -13.78 -21.01 -8.02
N ASN A 298 -12.61 -21.43 -8.50
CA ASN A 298 -12.23 -21.37 -9.92
C ASN A 298 -12.89 -22.42 -10.82
N GLY A 299 -13.76 -23.29 -10.29
CA GLY A 299 -14.39 -24.37 -11.06
C GLY A 299 -13.55 -25.65 -11.15
N ASP A 300 -12.31 -25.65 -10.64
CA ASP A 300 -11.46 -26.83 -10.66
C ASP A 300 -12.11 -28.00 -9.94
N GLN A 301 -11.89 -29.21 -10.48
CA GLN A 301 -12.52 -30.44 -10.00
C GLN A 301 -14.07 -30.37 -9.96
N GLY A 302 -14.67 -29.47 -10.74
CA GLY A 302 -16.12 -29.27 -10.79
C GLY A 302 -16.68 -28.49 -9.59
N LYS A 303 -15.84 -27.77 -8.83
CA LYS A 303 -16.24 -26.98 -7.66
C LYS A 303 -16.24 -25.49 -7.99
N LEU A 304 -17.43 -24.88 -8.09
CA LEU A 304 -17.61 -23.43 -8.24
C LEU A 304 -17.61 -22.68 -6.91
N PHE A 305 -17.72 -23.38 -5.79
CA PHE A 305 -17.68 -22.80 -4.45
C PHE A 305 -16.85 -23.68 -3.52
N ASN A 306 -16.26 -23.08 -2.51
CA ASN A 306 -15.43 -23.78 -1.53
C ASN A 306 -15.52 -23.12 -0.14
N THR A 307 -15.29 -23.91 0.89
CA THR A 307 -15.20 -23.45 2.28
C THR A 307 -13.78 -23.66 2.76
N ILE A 308 -13.08 -22.57 3.11
CA ILE A 308 -11.69 -22.60 3.59
C ILE A 308 -11.51 -21.63 4.75
N SER A 309 -10.41 -21.81 5.48
CA SER A 309 -10.12 -21.10 6.73
C SER A 309 -8.74 -20.45 6.70
N GLY A 310 -8.61 -19.25 7.25
CA GLY A 310 -7.33 -18.56 7.45
C GLY A 310 -7.46 -17.04 7.50
N THR A 311 -6.37 -16.35 7.82
CA THR A 311 -6.31 -14.87 7.75
C THR A 311 -6.56 -14.35 6.35
N SER A 312 -6.30 -15.17 5.33
CA SER A 312 -6.62 -14.91 3.94
C SER A 312 -8.11 -14.79 3.64
N MET A 313 -8.99 -15.32 4.49
CA MET A 313 -10.45 -15.20 4.35
C MET A 313 -11.01 -14.04 5.18
N ALA A 314 -10.34 -13.71 6.29
CA ALA A 314 -10.66 -12.54 7.10
C ALA A 314 -10.32 -11.22 6.37
N SER A 315 -9.16 -11.17 5.71
CA SER A 315 -8.69 -9.99 4.96
C SER A 315 -9.69 -9.47 3.91
N PRO A 316 -10.24 -10.28 2.99
CA PRO A 316 -11.17 -9.79 1.97
C PRO A 316 -12.51 -9.34 2.55
N LEU A 317 -12.95 -9.87 3.70
CA LEU A 317 -14.12 -9.36 4.40
C LEU A 317 -13.90 -7.90 4.81
N VAL A 318 -12.72 -7.60 5.39
CA VAL A 318 -12.33 -6.23 5.74
C VAL A 318 -12.14 -5.38 4.49
N ALA A 319 -11.59 -5.91 3.39
CA ALA A 319 -11.46 -5.17 2.14
C ALA A 319 -12.84 -4.76 1.58
N GLY A 320 -13.83 -5.67 1.61
CA GLY A 320 -15.20 -5.35 1.25
C GLY A 320 -15.85 -4.33 2.20
N MET A 321 -15.58 -4.42 3.51
CA MET A 321 -16.01 -3.41 4.48
C MET A 321 -15.45 -2.03 4.14
N VAL A 322 -14.17 -1.92 3.79
CA VAL A 322 -13.58 -0.64 3.39
C VAL A 322 -14.22 -0.12 2.11
N ALA A 323 -14.57 -0.99 1.15
CA ALA A 323 -15.31 -0.57 -0.03
C ALA A 323 -16.68 0.02 0.32
N LEU A 324 -17.42 -0.59 1.26
CA LEU A 324 -18.66 -0.02 1.79
C LEU A 324 -18.43 1.32 2.51
N MET A 325 -17.33 1.47 3.25
CA MET A 325 -16.98 2.73 3.92
C MET A 325 -16.70 3.85 2.91
N GLN A 326 -15.97 3.55 1.83
CA GLN A 326 -15.67 4.52 0.78
C GLN A 326 -16.93 4.92 0.00
N ASP A 327 -17.79 3.94 -0.29
CA ASP A 327 -19.11 4.21 -0.87
C ASP A 327 -19.98 5.07 0.06
N ALA A 328 -20.08 4.73 1.35
CA ALA A 328 -20.85 5.54 2.30
C ALA A 328 -20.30 6.97 2.43
N ALA A 329 -18.98 7.14 2.49
CA ALA A 329 -18.36 8.46 2.58
C ALA A 329 -18.71 9.31 1.35
N PHE A 330 -18.67 8.70 0.17
CA PHE A 330 -18.98 9.37 -1.08
C PHE A 330 -20.48 9.64 -1.21
N THR A 331 -21.31 8.65 -0.93
CA THR A 331 -22.78 8.73 -0.98
C THR A 331 -23.34 9.79 -0.02
N TYR A 332 -22.74 9.95 1.17
CA TYR A 332 -23.27 10.89 2.18
C TYR A 332 -22.55 12.24 2.25
N GLY A 333 -21.32 12.34 1.77
CA GLY A 333 -20.53 13.57 1.87
C GLY A 333 -19.70 13.91 0.64
N GLY A 334 -19.87 13.20 -0.48
CA GLY A 334 -19.17 13.47 -1.74
C GLY A 334 -17.66 13.23 -1.69
N VAL A 335 -17.14 12.55 -0.66
CA VAL A 335 -15.69 12.36 -0.45
C VAL A 335 -15.29 10.92 -0.24
N PHE A 336 -14.02 10.63 -0.51
CA PHE A 336 -13.37 9.40 -0.06
C PHE A 336 -12.59 9.65 1.23
N LEU A 337 -12.54 8.64 2.08
CA LEU A 337 -11.75 8.66 3.30
C LEU A 337 -10.28 8.38 2.97
N SER A 338 -9.38 9.10 3.63
CA SER A 338 -7.97 8.71 3.66
C SER A 338 -7.78 7.35 4.37
N PRO A 339 -6.75 6.56 4.03
CA PRO A 339 -6.43 5.30 4.71
C PRO A 339 -6.26 5.45 6.23
N ALA A 340 -5.73 6.58 6.69
CA ALA A 340 -5.63 6.91 8.11
C ALA A 340 -7.01 7.07 8.77
N GLN A 341 -7.96 7.76 8.12
CA GLN A 341 -9.33 7.89 8.60
C GLN A 341 -10.06 6.54 8.59
N VAL A 342 -9.87 5.73 7.53
CA VAL A 342 -10.43 4.36 7.46
C VAL A 342 -9.96 3.54 8.65
N ARG A 343 -8.64 3.48 8.89
CA ARG A 343 -8.06 2.75 10.03
C ARG A 343 -8.60 3.25 11.37
N GLN A 344 -8.69 4.56 11.54
CA GLN A 344 -9.17 5.16 12.78
C GLN A 344 -10.64 4.82 13.04
N ILE A 345 -11.53 5.02 12.06
CA ILE A 345 -12.96 4.71 12.18
C ILE A 345 -13.16 3.23 12.49
N ILE A 346 -12.44 2.33 11.80
CA ILE A 346 -12.52 0.90 12.07
C ILE A 346 -12.12 0.60 13.51
N ARG A 347 -11.03 1.19 14.02
CA ARG A 347 -10.58 0.94 15.39
C ARG A 347 -11.50 1.48 16.47
N ASP A 348 -12.11 2.64 16.22
CA ASP A 348 -13.02 3.29 17.18
C ASP A 348 -14.39 2.58 17.26
N THR A 349 -14.80 1.93 16.17
CA THR A 349 -16.11 1.28 16.06
C THR A 349 -16.07 -0.23 16.25
N ALA A 350 -14.88 -0.84 16.18
CA ALA A 350 -14.65 -2.25 16.41
C ALA A 350 -15.03 -2.68 17.84
N ASP A 351 -15.45 -3.93 17.96
CA ASP A 351 -15.71 -4.57 19.24
C ASP A 351 -14.39 -5.05 19.87
N ASP A 352 -14.28 -4.90 21.19
CA ASP A 352 -13.15 -5.42 21.96
C ASP A 352 -13.35 -6.91 22.26
N ILE A 353 -12.45 -7.74 21.75
CA ILE A 353 -12.45 -9.18 21.97
C ILE A 353 -11.19 -9.61 22.72
N VAL A 354 -11.33 -10.50 23.69
CA VAL A 354 -10.21 -10.97 24.52
C VAL A 354 -9.71 -12.30 23.97
N ASP A 355 -8.41 -12.39 23.72
CA ASP A 355 -7.73 -13.62 23.30
C ASP A 355 -7.41 -14.50 24.53
N TYR A 356 -8.44 -15.16 25.08
CA TYR A 356 -8.32 -15.97 26.28
C TYR A 356 -7.84 -17.38 25.97
N ASN A 357 -7.05 -17.94 26.90
CA ASN A 357 -6.52 -19.30 26.75
C ASN A 357 -7.65 -20.33 26.72
N VAL A 358 -7.69 -21.16 25.67
CA VAL A 358 -8.64 -22.26 25.60
C VAL A 358 -7.94 -23.58 25.86
N THR A 359 -8.42 -24.31 26.86
CA THR A 359 -7.78 -25.52 27.38
C THR A 359 -7.70 -26.66 26.36
N THR A 360 -8.49 -26.60 25.29
CA THR A 360 -8.51 -27.58 24.20
C THR A 360 -7.61 -27.19 23.02
N ASN A 361 -7.08 -25.96 22.99
CA ASN A 361 -6.13 -25.54 21.96
C ASN A 361 -4.74 -26.12 22.22
N ALA A 362 -4.19 -26.70 21.17
CA ALA A 362 -2.91 -27.37 21.22
C ALA A 362 -2.13 -27.17 19.92
N ARG A 363 -0.84 -27.49 19.98
CA ARG A 363 0.03 -27.62 18.82
C ARG A 363 0.81 -28.93 18.91
N ALA A 364 1.20 -29.48 17.78
CA ALA A 364 2.13 -30.60 17.77
C ALA A 364 3.23 -30.40 16.74
N GLU A 365 4.44 -30.74 17.14
CA GLU A 365 5.62 -30.64 16.30
C GLU A 365 5.54 -31.66 15.16
N ILE A 366 5.79 -31.21 13.94
CA ILE A 366 5.85 -32.04 12.74
C ILE A 366 7.28 -32.55 12.62
N THR A 367 7.44 -33.87 12.61
CA THR A 367 8.71 -34.53 12.32
C THR A 367 8.62 -35.25 10.98
N VAL A 368 9.64 -35.12 10.14
CA VAL A 368 9.70 -35.79 8.84
C VAL A 368 10.64 -36.98 8.95
N ASP A 369 10.15 -38.18 8.62
CA ASP A 369 10.97 -39.39 8.63
C ASP A 369 11.99 -39.41 7.48
N ALA A 370 12.89 -40.40 7.49
CA ALA A 370 13.92 -40.56 6.45
C ALA A 370 13.35 -40.78 5.02
N ASN A 371 12.06 -41.06 4.87
CA ASN A 371 11.37 -41.23 3.59
C ASN A 371 10.58 -39.98 3.18
N GLY A 372 10.76 -38.86 3.88
CA GLY A 372 10.03 -37.63 3.61
C GLY A 372 8.58 -37.66 4.09
N ARG A 373 8.19 -38.61 4.96
CA ARG A 373 6.83 -38.71 5.48
C ARG A 373 6.73 -37.91 6.78
N PRO A 374 5.88 -36.87 6.82
CA PRO A 374 5.69 -36.12 8.04
C PRO A 374 4.79 -36.87 9.04
N SER A 375 5.03 -36.66 10.33
CA SER A 375 4.29 -37.24 11.45
C SER A 375 4.17 -36.25 12.60
N ALA A 376 3.02 -36.27 13.26
CA ALA A 376 2.71 -35.41 14.40
C ALA A 376 3.30 -35.96 15.70
N GLY A 377 4.03 -35.13 16.43
CA GLY A 377 4.42 -35.38 17.82
C GLY A 377 3.22 -35.31 18.79
N PRO A 378 3.46 -35.46 20.09
CA PRO A 378 2.41 -35.31 21.10
C PRO A 378 1.86 -33.88 21.13
N LEU A 379 0.55 -33.74 21.40
CA LEU A 379 -0.10 -32.44 21.58
C LEU A 379 0.49 -31.70 22.78
N GLN A 380 0.88 -30.45 22.55
CA GLN A 380 1.36 -29.49 23.54
C GLN A 380 0.33 -28.37 23.66
N SER A 381 0.13 -27.83 24.87
CA SER A 381 -0.74 -26.65 25.03
C SER A 381 -0.25 -25.50 24.14
N LEU A 382 -1.18 -24.85 23.43
CA LEU A 382 -0.91 -23.61 22.72
C LEU A 382 -1.41 -22.46 23.59
N ALA A 383 -0.49 -21.61 24.05
CA ALA A 383 -0.87 -20.46 24.87
C ALA A 383 -1.38 -19.33 23.97
N GLU A 384 -2.57 -18.83 24.31
CA GLU A 384 -3.11 -17.59 23.72
C GLU A 384 -2.52 -16.36 24.41
N THR A 385 -2.64 -15.18 23.78
CA THR A 385 -1.89 -13.99 24.20
C THR A 385 -2.42 -13.34 25.48
N GLY A 386 -3.69 -13.56 25.82
CA GLY A 386 -4.37 -12.88 26.93
C GLY A 386 -4.68 -11.40 26.68
N LEU A 387 -4.42 -10.90 25.46
CA LEU A 387 -4.60 -9.48 25.11
C LEU A 387 -6.00 -9.20 24.58
N THR A 388 -6.37 -7.92 24.56
CA THR A 388 -7.61 -7.44 23.92
C THR A 388 -7.30 -6.92 22.51
N TYR A 389 -8.11 -7.33 21.54
CA TYR A 389 -7.97 -6.98 20.14
C TYR A 389 -9.27 -6.38 19.60
N LYS A 390 -9.15 -5.65 18.49
CA LYS A 390 -10.26 -4.98 17.81
C LYS A 390 -10.82 -5.87 16.71
N ARG A 391 -12.05 -6.39 16.87
CA ARG A 391 -12.78 -7.12 15.82
C ARG A 391 -13.73 -6.17 15.10
N VAL A 392 -13.62 -6.12 13.77
CA VAL A 392 -14.31 -5.11 12.95
C VAL A 392 -15.84 -5.18 13.10
N ASN A 393 -16.51 -4.02 13.05
CA ASN A 393 -17.96 -3.92 13.04
C ASN A 393 -18.40 -3.05 11.86
N VAL A 394 -18.92 -3.67 10.81
CA VAL A 394 -19.28 -3.01 9.55
C VAL A 394 -20.37 -1.97 9.79
N TYR A 395 -21.43 -2.32 10.51
CA TYR A 395 -22.55 -1.42 10.72
C TYR A 395 -22.16 -0.16 11.49
N ARG A 396 -21.43 -0.31 12.61
CA ARG A 396 -20.96 0.84 13.39
C ARG A 396 -19.95 1.69 12.62
N ALA A 397 -19.09 1.08 11.81
CA ALA A 397 -18.17 1.81 10.96
C ALA A 397 -18.93 2.66 9.94
N ILE A 398 -19.92 2.11 9.22
CA ILE A 398 -20.72 2.88 8.25
C ILE A 398 -21.53 4.00 8.94
N GLN A 399 -22.07 3.74 10.13
CA GLN A 399 -22.70 4.78 10.95
C GLN A 399 -21.72 5.92 11.25
N GLN A 400 -20.51 5.59 11.69
CA GLN A 400 -19.47 6.58 12.00
C GLN A 400 -18.94 7.27 10.74
N VAL A 401 -18.85 6.60 9.60
CA VAL A 401 -18.48 7.23 8.33
C VAL A 401 -19.51 8.30 7.98
N ARG A 402 -20.79 7.93 7.93
CA ARG A 402 -21.88 8.86 7.67
C ARG A 402 -21.79 10.05 8.63
N ALA A 403 -21.65 9.79 9.91
CA ALA A 403 -21.54 10.83 10.92
C ALA A 403 -20.31 11.73 10.70
N THR A 404 -19.15 11.16 10.38
CA THR A 404 -17.91 11.91 10.08
C THR A 404 -18.07 12.84 8.89
N VAL A 405 -18.62 12.35 7.77
CA VAL A 405 -18.71 13.14 6.53
C VAL A 405 -19.88 14.12 6.52
N THR A 406 -20.87 13.95 7.39
CA THR A 406 -21.96 14.93 7.62
C THR A 406 -21.72 15.81 8.85
N GLY A 407 -20.47 15.93 9.34
CA GLY A 407 -20.08 16.90 10.38
C GLY A 407 -20.44 16.54 11.84
N HIS A 408 -20.61 15.26 12.18
CA HIS A 408 -21.00 14.78 13.52
C HIS A 408 -20.11 13.62 14.06
N PRO A 409 -18.83 13.82 14.40
CA PRO A 409 -18.06 12.81 15.12
C PRO A 409 -18.35 12.88 16.63
N GLY A 410 -19.26 12.04 17.14
CA GLY A 410 -19.21 11.57 18.55
C GLY A 410 -19.84 12.40 19.68
N ASP A 411 -20.83 13.27 19.47
CA ASP A 411 -21.66 13.85 20.56
C ASP A 411 -23.16 13.85 20.18
N PRO A 412 -24.08 13.33 21.02
CA PRO A 412 -25.54 13.36 20.81
C PRO A 412 -26.20 14.75 21.02
N THR A 413 -25.46 15.86 20.92
CA THR A 413 -26.02 17.21 21.05
C THR A 413 -25.93 17.99 19.74
N PRO A 414 -27.05 18.57 19.25
CA PRO A 414 -27.06 19.32 18.00
C PRO A 414 -26.24 20.61 18.14
N PRO A 415 -25.72 21.14 17.02
CA PRO A 415 -24.89 22.34 17.02
C PRO A 415 -25.61 23.53 17.66
N PRO A 416 -24.85 24.53 18.16
CA PRO A 416 -25.42 25.75 18.69
C PRO A 416 -26.37 26.38 17.65
N PRO A 417 -27.56 26.84 18.05
CA PRO A 417 -28.50 27.43 17.10
C PRO A 417 -27.87 28.67 16.46
N GLY A 418 -27.52 28.61 15.16
CA GLY A 418 -26.86 29.74 14.47
C GLY A 418 -26.52 29.60 12.99
N SER A 419 -26.06 28.44 12.49
CA SER A 419 -25.93 28.20 11.04
C SER A 419 -26.60 26.87 10.68
N SER A 420 -27.53 26.89 9.74
CA SER A 420 -28.24 25.71 9.23
C SER A 420 -27.51 25.08 8.05
N ASP A 421 -26.20 25.27 7.94
CA ASP A 421 -25.35 24.85 6.83
C ASP A 421 -24.07 24.26 7.45
N THR A 422 -23.76 23.03 7.09
CA THR A 422 -22.76 22.18 7.75
C THR A 422 -21.43 22.13 7.05
N ASN A 423 -21.35 22.58 5.79
CA ASN A 423 -20.15 22.56 4.96
C ASN A 423 -19.81 23.93 4.34
N ALA A 424 -20.45 25.03 4.77
CA ALA A 424 -20.18 26.40 4.28
C ALA A 424 -18.80 27.02 4.56
N THR A 425 -17.96 26.42 5.39
CA THR A 425 -16.75 27.10 5.90
C THR A 425 -15.48 26.30 5.66
N ILE A 426 -14.35 26.99 5.66
CA ILE A 426 -13.01 26.40 5.63
C ILE A 426 -12.79 25.38 6.76
N ALA A 427 -13.37 25.61 7.93
CA ALA A 427 -13.27 24.70 9.07
C ALA A 427 -14.10 23.41 8.89
N THR A 428 -15.18 23.50 8.09
CA THR A 428 -16.09 22.40 7.79
C THR A 428 -15.95 21.88 6.37
N ALA A 429 -14.89 22.30 5.67
CA ALA A 429 -14.70 22.02 4.27
C ALA A 429 -14.53 20.53 3.99
N ILE A 430 -15.18 20.10 2.92
CA ILE A 430 -15.14 18.78 2.34
C ILE A 430 -13.71 18.51 1.80
N GLN A 431 -12.96 17.62 2.46
CA GLN A 431 -11.58 17.33 2.08
C GLN A 431 -11.52 16.47 0.82
N LEU A 432 -10.91 17.02 -0.24
CA LEU A 432 -10.56 16.26 -1.44
C LEU A 432 -9.17 15.61 -1.28
N PRO A 433 -8.89 14.53 -2.02
CA PRO A 433 -7.55 13.95 -2.08
C PRO A 433 -6.53 14.94 -2.66
N SER A 434 -5.24 14.71 -2.40
CA SER A 434 -4.20 15.62 -2.87
C SER A 434 -3.97 15.53 -4.38
N LEU A 435 -3.63 16.67 -4.98
CA LEU A 435 -3.36 16.82 -6.41
C LEU A 435 -1.85 16.94 -6.63
N ASP A 436 -1.28 16.15 -7.54
CA ASP A 436 0.16 16.14 -7.85
C ASP A 436 0.50 16.40 -9.33
N GLY A 437 -0.47 16.90 -10.11
CA GLY A 437 -0.23 17.30 -11.51
C GLY A 437 -0.57 16.22 -12.54
N THR A 438 -0.85 15.00 -12.08
CA THR A 438 -1.27 13.85 -12.92
C THR A 438 -2.71 13.40 -12.65
N ARG A 439 -3.43 14.11 -11.77
CA ARG A 439 -4.73 13.65 -11.24
C ARG A 439 -5.87 14.55 -11.66
N THR A 440 -6.97 13.91 -12.01
CA THR A 440 -8.29 14.51 -12.18
C THR A 440 -9.26 13.82 -11.23
N TYR A 441 -10.07 14.61 -10.53
CA TYR A 441 -11.07 14.11 -9.61
C TYR A 441 -12.47 14.54 -10.04
N ASP A 442 -13.36 13.58 -10.16
CA ASP A 442 -14.76 13.82 -10.51
C ASP A 442 -15.66 13.60 -9.29
N PHE A 443 -16.58 14.52 -9.07
CA PHE A 443 -17.53 14.52 -7.96
C PHE A 443 -18.93 14.87 -8.46
N VAL A 444 -19.92 14.52 -7.66
CA VAL A 444 -21.30 15.02 -7.79
C VAL A 444 -21.70 15.58 -6.44
N GLY A 445 -22.26 16.80 -6.42
CA GLY A 445 -22.76 17.48 -5.23
C GLY A 445 -24.14 18.08 -5.46
N ASN A 446 -24.72 18.63 -4.39
CA ASN A 446 -26.04 19.25 -4.40
C ASN A 446 -26.03 20.52 -3.54
N ILE A 447 -26.34 21.65 -4.17
CA ILE A 447 -26.67 22.88 -3.46
C ILE A 447 -28.15 22.79 -3.08
N GLY A 448 -28.44 22.85 -1.79
CA GLY A 448 -29.80 22.87 -1.22
C GLY A 448 -29.97 21.97 -0.01
N THR A 449 -29.18 20.91 0.10
CA THR A 449 -29.26 19.92 1.19
C THR A 449 -27.92 19.35 1.60
N ASP A 450 -27.65 19.44 2.91
CA ASP A 450 -26.54 18.78 3.59
C ASP A 450 -27.03 17.53 4.33
N GLY A 451 -27.26 16.45 3.59
CA GLY A 451 -27.77 15.19 4.15
C GLY A 451 -29.19 15.32 4.73
N SER A 452 -29.32 15.65 6.01
CA SER A 452 -30.63 15.87 6.68
C SER A 452 -30.95 17.35 6.95
N VAL A 453 -29.97 18.22 6.72
CA VAL A 453 -30.11 19.67 6.87
C VAL A 453 -30.46 20.25 5.49
N THR A 454 -31.29 21.30 5.46
CA THR A 454 -31.77 21.90 4.21
C THR A 454 -31.48 23.40 4.23
N PRO A 455 -30.25 23.82 3.91
CA PRO A 455 -29.91 25.25 3.82
C PRO A 455 -30.68 25.96 2.69
N GLY A 456 -31.16 25.19 1.69
CA GLY A 456 -31.90 25.69 0.53
C GLY A 456 -30.99 26.50 -0.38
N ASN A 457 -31.51 27.52 -1.06
CA ASN A 457 -30.70 28.25 -2.05
C ASN A 457 -29.45 28.95 -1.49
N ASN A 458 -29.34 29.13 -0.16
CA ASN A 458 -28.18 29.77 0.47
C ASN A 458 -27.10 28.77 0.90
N ASP A 459 -27.24 27.51 0.48
CA ASP A 459 -26.24 26.47 0.69
C ASP A 459 -24.90 26.80 0.04
N ILE A 460 -23.82 26.35 0.67
CA ILE A 460 -22.44 26.51 0.24
C ILE A 460 -21.68 25.20 0.49
N ASP A 461 -21.37 24.49 -0.58
CA ASP A 461 -20.45 23.37 -0.50
C ASP A 461 -19.00 23.89 -0.51
N MET A 462 -18.35 23.99 0.66
CA MET A 462 -16.92 24.31 0.75
C MET A 462 -16.08 23.04 0.64
N PHE A 463 -15.06 23.09 -0.20
CA PHE A 463 -14.10 22.02 -0.42
C PHE A 463 -12.69 22.45 -0.04
N LYS A 464 -11.85 21.49 0.34
CA LYS A 464 -10.42 21.66 0.61
C LYS A 464 -9.60 20.80 -0.34
N ILE A 465 -8.63 21.41 -1.01
CA ILE A 465 -7.63 20.73 -1.84
C ILE A 465 -6.24 20.94 -1.27
N VAL A 466 -5.40 19.91 -1.39
CA VAL A 466 -3.97 19.99 -1.08
C VAL A 466 -3.21 19.74 -2.38
N LEU A 467 -2.41 20.71 -2.79
CA LEU A 467 -1.52 20.59 -3.93
C LEU A 467 -0.16 20.11 -3.44
N GLU A 468 0.30 19.00 -3.97
CA GLU A 468 1.61 18.42 -3.70
C GLU A 468 2.67 18.94 -4.66
N SER A 469 2.27 19.32 -5.88
CA SER A 469 3.14 19.95 -6.88
C SER A 469 2.55 21.28 -7.35
N PRO A 470 3.39 22.21 -7.83
CA PRO A 470 2.90 23.41 -8.51
C PRO A 470 2.18 23.03 -9.81
N GLY A 471 1.20 23.82 -10.20
CA GLY A 471 0.51 23.60 -11.47
C GLY A 471 -0.67 24.54 -11.70
N ILE A 472 -1.35 24.33 -12.82
CA ILE A 472 -2.63 24.99 -13.13
C ILE A 472 -3.76 24.12 -12.60
N VAL A 473 -4.52 24.65 -11.65
CA VAL A 473 -5.77 24.01 -11.22
C VAL A 473 -6.90 24.43 -12.15
N THR A 474 -7.68 23.45 -12.58
CA THR A 474 -8.95 23.64 -13.29
C THR A 474 -10.08 23.04 -12.47
N PHE A 475 -11.15 23.81 -12.32
CA PHE A 475 -12.44 23.37 -11.79
C PHE A 475 -13.45 23.48 -12.92
N ASP A 476 -14.06 22.37 -13.30
CA ASP A 476 -15.11 22.34 -14.30
C ASP A 476 -16.39 21.82 -13.68
N THR A 477 -17.45 22.62 -13.70
CA THR A 477 -18.76 22.19 -13.19
C THR A 477 -19.73 21.98 -14.34
N SER A 478 -20.64 21.03 -14.17
CA SER A 478 -21.63 20.72 -15.19
C SER A 478 -22.93 20.19 -14.59
N ALA A 479 -23.99 20.20 -15.39
CA ALA A 479 -25.27 19.61 -15.01
C ALA A 479 -25.17 18.08 -14.90
N VAL A 480 -25.80 17.52 -13.86
CA VAL A 480 -25.91 16.07 -13.69
C VAL A 480 -27.06 15.54 -14.55
N GLN A 481 -26.82 14.47 -15.31
CA GLN A 481 -27.86 13.86 -16.13
C GLN A 481 -29.02 13.35 -15.26
N GLY A 482 -30.21 13.93 -15.44
CA GLY A 482 -31.40 13.59 -14.64
C GLY A 482 -31.47 14.29 -13.28
N GLY A 483 -30.48 15.12 -12.94
CA GLY A 483 -30.46 15.98 -11.76
C GLY A 483 -31.25 17.27 -11.94
N ARG A 484 -31.42 18.03 -10.85
CA ARG A 484 -32.04 19.35 -10.84
C ARG A 484 -31.00 20.40 -11.23
N ASN A 485 -31.24 21.12 -12.30
CA ASN A 485 -30.35 22.22 -12.69
C ASN A 485 -30.49 23.42 -11.77
N PHE A 486 -29.39 24.13 -11.53
CA PHE A 486 -29.36 25.41 -10.84
C PHE A 486 -28.32 26.34 -11.46
N ASP A 487 -28.25 27.56 -10.93
CA ASP A 487 -27.33 28.61 -11.36
C ASP A 487 -26.19 28.70 -10.34
N ALA A 488 -25.03 28.17 -10.73
CA ALA A 488 -23.91 27.91 -9.84
C ALA A 488 -22.88 29.04 -9.84
N TYR A 489 -22.19 29.19 -8.72
CA TYR A 489 -21.14 30.19 -8.52
C TYR A 489 -19.99 29.57 -7.74
N LEU A 490 -18.80 29.62 -8.32
CA LEU A 490 -17.59 29.02 -7.79
C LEU A 490 -16.62 30.10 -7.33
N ARG A 491 -16.07 29.95 -6.12
CA ARG A 491 -15.02 30.82 -5.56
C ARG A 491 -13.87 29.99 -5.05
N LEU A 492 -12.65 30.41 -5.34
CA LEU A 492 -11.41 29.81 -4.83
C LEU A 492 -10.81 30.72 -3.76
N PHE A 493 -10.23 30.13 -2.70
CA PHE A 493 -9.68 30.79 -1.53
C PHE A 493 -8.31 30.22 -1.14
N SER A 494 -7.49 31.07 -0.53
CA SER A 494 -6.26 30.67 0.16
C SER A 494 -6.58 29.93 1.48
N ALA A 495 -5.56 29.35 2.10
CA ALA A 495 -5.68 28.72 3.41
C ALA A 495 -6.20 29.67 4.53
N SER A 496 -6.03 30.98 4.36
CA SER A 496 -6.50 32.01 5.29
C SER A 496 -7.91 32.54 4.96
N GLY A 497 -8.57 32.00 3.93
CA GLY A 497 -9.89 32.44 3.47
C GLY A 497 -9.91 33.69 2.61
N ASN A 498 -8.76 34.13 2.06
CA ASN A 498 -8.73 35.20 1.09
C ASN A 498 -9.13 34.67 -0.29
N GLN A 499 -10.10 35.29 -0.95
CA GLN A 499 -10.52 34.86 -2.28
C GLN A 499 -9.40 35.10 -3.30
N LEU A 500 -9.07 34.07 -4.07
CA LEU A 500 -8.04 34.07 -5.10
C LEU A 500 -8.64 34.22 -6.51
N ALA A 501 -9.77 33.58 -6.77
CA ALA A 501 -10.44 33.59 -8.06
C ALA A 501 -11.94 33.23 -7.93
N PHE A 502 -12.72 33.43 -8.98
CA PHE A 502 -14.14 33.04 -9.04
C PHE A 502 -14.63 32.87 -10.49
N SER A 503 -15.76 32.19 -10.66
CA SER A 503 -16.47 32.01 -11.93
C SER A 503 -17.97 31.78 -11.66
N ASP A 504 -18.84 32.21 -12.57
CA ASP A 504 -20.31 32.04 -12.54
C ASP A 504 -20.83 31.19 -13.71
N ASP A 505 -20.72 31.67 -14.94
CA ASP A 505 -21.23 31.01 -16.14
C ASP A 505 -20.08 30.72 -17.11
N SER A 506 -20.08 29.53 -17.69
CA SER A 506 -19.11 29.13 -18.71
C SER A 506 -19.79 28.46 -19.90
N GLY A 507 -19.30 28.77 -21.11
CA GLY A 507 -19.77 28.14 -22.36
C GLY A 507 -21.25 28.36 -22.71
N GLY A 508 -21.92 29.33 -22.08
CA GLY A 508 -23.36 29.57 -22.22
C GLY A 508 -24.24 28.63 -21.37
N THR A 509 -23.64 28.01 -20.33
CA THR A 509 -24.33 27.19 -19.32
C THR A 509 -24.40 27.95 -17.99
N PHE A 510 -25.27 27.48 -17.10
CA PHE A 510 -25.42 27.97 -15.71
C PHE A 510 -24.34 27.42 -14.74
N TYR A 511 -23.30 26.81 -15.29
CA TYR A 511 -22.28 26.12 -14.52
C TYR A 511 -20.91 26.77 -14.78
N PRO A 512 -20.18 27.18 -13.73
CA PRO A 512 -18.89 27.84 -13.87
C PRO A 512 -17.78 26.86 -14.25
N THR A 513 -16.82 27.36 -15.03
CA THR A 513 -15.51 26.73 -15.20
C THR A 513 -14.46 27.73 -14.75
N LEU A 514 -13.66 27.36 -13.76
CA LEU A 514 -12.50 28.13 -13.36
C LEU A 514 -11.24 27.42 -13.83
N SER A 515 -10.66 27.89 -14.93
CA SER A 515 -9.41 27.37 -15.49
C SER A 515 -8.27 28.38 -15.36
N SER A 516 -7.03 27.91 -15.51
CA SER A 516 -5.83 28.76 -15.57
C SER A 516 -5.38 29.40 -14.24
N VAL A 517 -5.78 28.84 -13.09
CA VAL A 517 -5.27 29.33 -11.79
C VAL A 517 -3.97 28.60 -11.44
N ARG A 518 -2.84 29.31 -11.55
CA ARG A 518 -1.54 28.81 -11.12
C ARG A 518 -1.43 28.84 -9.61
N LEU A 519 -1.21 27.67 -9.00
CA LEU A 519 -1.06 27.53 -7.57
C LEU A 519 0.25 26.81 -7.25
N GLN A 520 0.80 27.15 -6.09
CA GLN A 520 1.99 26.50 -5.52
C GLN A 520 1.57 25.34 -4.62
N PRO A 521 2.48 24.42 -4.26
CA PRO A 521 2.18 23.39 -3.27
C PRO A 521 1.63 24.03 -1.98
N GLY A 522 0.53 23.49 -1.47
CA GLY A 522 -0.16 24.10 -0.35
C GLY A 522 -1.62 23.70 -0.24
N THR A 523 -2.27 24.23 0.79
CA THR A 523 -3.70 24.01 1.05
C THR A 523 -4.52 25.17 0.50
N TYR A 524 -5.56 24.84 -0.25
CA TYR A 524 -6.52 25.79 -0.81
C TYR A 524 -7.94 25.31 -0.59
N TYR A 525 -8.89 26.22 -0.70
CA TYR A 525 -10.30 25.93 -0.51
C TYR A 525 -11.10 26.50 -1.65
N PHE A 526 -12.18 25.86 -2.06
CA PHE A 526 -13.10 26.45 -3.02
C PHE A 526 -14.53 26.14 -2.62
N GLY A 527 -15.44 27.08 -2.85
CA GLY A 527 -16.85 26.92 -2.53
C GLY A 527 -17.71 27.00 -3.78
N ILE A 528 -18.69 26.11 -3.87
CA ILE A 528 -19.78 26.15 -4.86
C ILE A 528 -21.04 26.62 -4.14
N SER A 529 -21.82 27.49 -4.78
CA SER A 529 -23.02 28.11 -4.21
C SER A 529 -23.98 28.52 -5.32
N SER A 530 -25.19 28.97 -5.00
CA SER A 530 -26.08 29.62 -5.98
C SER A 530 -25.54 31.00 -6.41
N TYR A 531 -25.72 31.43 -7.67
CA TYR A 531 -25.27 32.70 -8.27
C TYR A 531 -25.28 33.93 -7.34
N ASN A 532 -26.41 34.20 -6.68
CA ASN A 532 -26.56 35.37 -5.82
C ASN A 532 -26.14 35.14 -4.36
N ASN A 533 -25.78 33.90 -4.00
CA ASN A 533 -25.10 33.57 -2.76
C ASN A 533 -23.57 33.74 -2.89
N ALA A 534 -23.09 34.75 -3.61
CA ALA A 534 -21.66 34.93 -3.88
C ALA A 534 -20.88 35.65 -2.75
N ALA A 535 -21.58 36.29 -1.79
CA ALA A 535 -20.99 37.22 -0.83
C ALA A 535 -20.63 36.58 0.53
N TYR A 536 -20.78 35.27 0.69
CA TYR A 536 -20.48 34.58 1.95
C TYR A 536 -19.01 34.74 2.37
N ASN A 537 -18.78 34.68 3.67
CA ASN A 537 -17.45 34.63 4.25
C ASN A 537 -17.00 33.18 4.40
N ALA A 538 -15.95 32.76 3.69
CA ALA A 538 -15.48 31.37 3.70
C ALA A 538 -14.94 30.90 5.06
N VAL A 539 -14.60 31.81 5.98
CA VAL A 539 -14.11 31.44 7.32
C VAL A 539 -15.26 31.29 8.32
N THR A 540 -16.28 32.15 8.23
CA THR A 540 -17.35 32.24 9.25
C THR A 540 -18.73 31.81 8.77
N GLY A 541 -18.93 31.60 7.46
CA GLY A 541 -20.23 31.32 6.84
C GLY A 541 -21.19 32.51 6.82
N SER A 542 -20.82 33.66 7.41
CA SER A 542 -21.69 34.84 7.45
C SER A 542 -21.93 35.42 6.05
N ASN A 543 -23.08 36.06 5.84
CA ASN A 543 -23.52 36.62 4.54
C ASN A 543 -23.83 35.57 3.46
N ALA A 544 -24.05 34.32 3.84
CA ALA A 544 -24.67 33.29 3.00
C ALA A 544 -26.16 33.62 2.77
N THR A 545 -26.45 34.50 1.81
CA THR A 545 -27.81 35.01 1.58
C THR A 545 -28.03 35.35 0.11
N GLY A 546 -29.28 35.28 -0.34
CA GLY A 546 -29.69 35.80 -1.65
C GLY A 546 -29.68 34.76 -2.77
N GLY A 547 -29.34 33.50 -2.50
CA GLY A 547 -29.38 32.44 -3.50
C GLY A 547 -30.76 32.27 -4.13
N GLN A 548 -30.79 31.96 -5.42
CA GLN A 548 -32.02 31.96 -6.22
C GLN A 548 -32.49 30.57 -6.65
N SER A 549 -31.57 29.61 -6.65
CA SER A 549 -31.81 28.24 -7.13
C SER A 549 -30.99 27.25 -6.32
N ASP A 550 -31.47 26.02 -6.28
CA ASP A 550 -30.85 24.86 -5.65
C ASP A 550 -30.86 23.70 -6.66
N GLY A 551 -29.90 22.78 -6.58
CA GLY A 551 -29.74 21.72 -7.56
C GLY A 551 -28.42 20.98 -7.51
N ASP A 552 -28.29 20.02 -8.44
CA ASP A 552 -27.17 19.11 -8.53
C ASP A 552 -26.08 19.65 -9.47
N TYR A 553 -24.82 19.38 -9.15
CA TYR A 553 -23.67 19.65 -10.02
C TYR A 553 -22.74 18.45 -10.07
N ALA A 554 -22.17 18.19 -11.24
CA ALA A 554 -20.94 17.42 -11.36
C ALA A 554 -19.75 18.39 -11.32
N LEU A 555 -18.66 18.00 -10.68
CA LEU A 555 -17.44 18.80 -10.57
C LEU A 555 -16.24 17.93 -10.96
N THR A 556 -15.44 18.43 -11.89
CA THR A 556 -14.13 17.90 -12.22
C THR A 556 -13.06 18.86 -11.71
N VAL A 557 -12.14 18.38 -10.88
CA VAL A 557 -10.98 19.13 -10.40
C VAL A 557 -9.72 18.48 -10.95
N SER A 558 -8.92 19.21 -11.72
CA SER A 558 -7.64 18.72 -12.23
C SER A 558 -6.51 19.67 -11.88
N LEU A 559 -5.32 19.11 -11.67
CA LEU A 559 -4.07 19.85 -11.64
C LEU A 559 -3.26 19.42 -12.85
N THR A 560 -2.79 20.39 -13.64
CA THR A 560 -1.85 20.14 -14.72
C THR A 560 -0.51 20.78 -14.38
N ASN A 561 0.51 19.94 -14.23
CA ASN A 561 1.90 20.38 -14.27
C ASN A 561 2.40 20.18 -15.71
N PRO A 562 2.85 21.24 -16.43
CA PRO A 562 3.36 21.11 -17.79
C PRO A 562 4.69 20.36 -17.88
N ASP A 563 5.39 20.21 -16.75
CA ASP A 563 6.70 19.60 -16.62
C ASP A 563 6.75 18.81 -15.29
N PRO A 564 6.09 17.63 -15.25
CA PRO A 564 5.98 16.80 -14.07
C PRO A 564 7.29 16.51 -13.35
N ASN A 565 8.36 16.12 -14.04
CA ASN A 565 9.64 15.76 -13.42
C ASN A 565 10.61 16.96 -13.28
N GLY A 566 10.28 18.15 -13.79
CA GLY A 566 11.17 19.31 -13.71
C GLY A 566 11.15 20.14 -12.45
N VAL A 567 10.45 19.69 -11.42
CA VAL A 567 10.45 20.33 -10.11
C VAL A 567 10.86 19.34 -9.03
N PHE A 568 11.32 19.84 -7.88
CA PHE A 568 11.75 18.99 -6.76
C PHE A 568 10.76 17.89 -6.38
N GLN A 569 9.45 18.18 -6.44
CA GLN A 569 8.40 17.25 -6.04
C GLN A 569 8.14 16.13 -7.06
N GLY A 570 8.58 16.30 -8.31
CA GLY A 570 8.50 15.29 -9.35
C GLY A 570 9.82 14.58 -9.63
N ALA A 571 10.87 14.87 -8.85
CA ALA A 571 12.19 14.32 -9.05
C ALA A 571 12.17 12.78 -9.04
N VAL A 572 12.80 12.19 -10.04
CA VAL A 572 12.94 10.74 -10.20
C VAL A 572 13.92 10.21 -9.15
N ALA A 573 13.46 9.29 -8.30
CA ALA A 573 14.34 8.68 -7.29
C ALA A 573 15.43 7.83 -7.95
N VAL A 574 16.68 8.03 -7.50
CA VAL A 574 17.85 7.30 -8.00
C VAL A 574 18.14 6.12 -7.07
N ASP A 575 17.89 4.91 -7.57
CA ASP A 575 18.05 3.67 -6.80
C ASP A 575 19.50 3.13 -6.79
N SER A 576 20.35 3.58 -7.73
CA SER A 576 21.76 3.17 -7.84
C SER A 576 22.66 4.27 -8.41
N LEU A 577 23.85 4.44 -7.81
CA LEU A 577 24.92 5.35 -8.26
C LEU A 577 26.03 4.61 -9.04
N SER A 578 25.61 3.67 -9.89
CA SER A 578 26.46 2.94 -10.84
C SER A 578 25.69 2.54 -12.11
N ALA A 579 24.60 3.25 -12.40
CA ALA A 579 23.65 2.95 -13.47
C ALA A 579 23.52 4.13 -14.45
N PHE A 580 23.10 3.79 -15.68
CA PHE A 580 22.73 4.77 -16.70
C PHE A 580 21.24 5.10 -16.59
N TYR A 581 20.92 6.39 -16.60
CA TYR A 581 19.57 6.91 -16.65
C TYR A 581 19.38 7.57 -18.02
N ASN A 582 18.58 6.95 -18.87
CA ASN A 582 18.27 7.51 -20.19
C ASN A 582 17.18 8.57 -20.00
N GLY A 583 17.39 9.77 -20.52
CA GLY A 583 16.43 10.85 -20.49
C GLY A 583 16.24 11.51 -21.87
N LEU A 584 15.23 12.35 -21.98
CA LEU A 584 14.91 13.12 -23.18
C LEU A 584 14.46 14.51 -22.77
N ILE A 585 15.31 15.52 -23.01
CA ILE A 585 14.91 16.92 -22.87
C ILE A 585 13.89 17.20 -23.98
N GLY A 586 12.61 17.17 -23.64
CA GLY A 586 11.50 17.30 -24.56
C GLY A 586 10.27 16.44 -24.20
N ALA A 587 10.42 15.44 -23.34
CA ALA A 587 9.33 14.55 -22.98
C ALA A 587 9.46 13.86 -21.61
N ASP A 588 8.37 13.91 -20.85
CA ASP A 588 8.20 13.20 -19.59
C ASP A 588 7.41 11.91 -19.78
N LEU A 589 7.99 10.77 -19.42
CA LEU A 589 7.31 9.46 -19.46
C LEU A 589 6.65 9.17 -20.84
N GLY A 590 7.27 9.67 -21.92
CA GLY A 590 6.78 9.54 -23.30
C GLY A 590 5.71 10.57 -23.71
N GLN A 591 5.36 11.54 -22.86
CA GLN A 591 4.52 12.68 -23.20
C GLN A 591 5.36 13.88 -23.56
N PHE A 592 5.07 14.51 -24.70
CA PHE A 592 5.80 15.69 -25.15
C PHE A 592 5.54 16.89 -24.23
N VAL A 593 6.59 17.40 -23.57
CA VAL A 593 6.57 18.62 -22.75
C VAL A 593 7.24 19.81 -23.48
N GLY A 594 7.98 19.52 -24.56
CA GLY A 594 8.66 20.51 -25.40
C GLY A 594 10.04 20.87 -24.90
N THR A 595 10.78 21.71 -25.63
CA THR A 595 12.21 22.00 -25.36
C THR A 595 12.50 22.79 -24.07
N GLN A 596 11.43 23.12 -23.34
CA GLN A 596 11.42 23.77 -22.02
C GLN A 596 11.65 22.79 -20.86
N ASP A 597 11.78 21.50 -21.19
CA ASP A 597 11.94 20.40 -20.26
C ASP A 597 13.14 20.56 -19.32
N VAL A 598 12.98 20.06 -18.10
CA VAL A 598 14.02 19.89 -17.10
C VAL A 598 13.76 18.56 -16.42
N ASP A 599 14.75 17.70 -16.31
CA ASP A 599 14.60 16.44 -15.57
C ASP A 599 15.26 16.54 -14.20
N PHE A 600 14.51 16.36 -13.11
CA PHE A 600 15.08 16.23 -11.77
C PHE A 600 15.29 14.77 -11.34
N PHE A 601 16.40 14.54 -10.65
CA PHE A 601 16.78 13.27 -10.02
C PHE A 601 17.05 13.48 -8.53
N ASP A 602 16.42 12.68 -7.67
CA ASP A 602 16.56 12.70 -6.21
C ASP A 602 17.60 11.66 -5.75
N ILE A 603 18.71 12.14 -5.22
CA ILE A 603 19.85 11.33 -4.80
C ILE A 603 20.08 11.48 -3.31
N VAL A 604 20.19 10.36 -2.61
CA VAL A 604 20.69 10.32 -1.23
C VAL A 604 22.09 9.72 -1.24
N ALA A 605 23.09 10.53 -0.87
CA ALA A 605 24.48 10.09 -0.86
C ALA A 605 24.66 8.89 0.09
N PRO A 606 25.13 7.73 -0.41
CA PRO A 606 25.25 6.51 0.39
C PRO A 606 26.37 6.63 1.43
N ASP A 607 27.40 7.44 1.13
CA ASP A 607 28.51 7.74 2.02
C ASP A 607 29.07 9.15 1.76
N THR A 608 30.13 9.52 2.47
CA THR A 608 30.89 10.76 2.27
C THR A 608 31.97 10.56 1.21
N GLY A 609 31.93 11.34 0.14
CA GLY A 609 32.81 11.19 -1.01
C GLY A 609 32.49 12.19 -2.11
N THR A 610 32.86 11.85 -3.33
CA THR A 610 32.57 12.64 -4.53
C THR A 610 31.47 11.96 -5.32
N LEU A 611 30.36 12.67 -5.54
CA LEU A 611 29.37 12.32 -6.54
C LEU A 611 29.84 12.87 -7.89
N ILE A 612 29.98 11.99 -8.86
CA ILE A 612 30.30 12.30 -10.26
C ILE A 612 28.99 12.22 -11.05
N ILE A 613 28.70 13.29 -11.78
CA ILE A 613 27.49 13.46 -12.59
C ILE A 613 27.97 13.74 -14.00
N ASP A 614 27.67 12.84 -14.92
CA ASP A 614 28.14 12.89 -16.29
C ASP A 614 26.96 12.71 -17.23
N VAL A 615 26.80 13.60 -18.21
CA VAL A 615 25.66 13.62 -19.14
C VAL A 615 26.20 13.53 -20.55
N ASP A 616 25.97 12.38 -21.19
CA ASP A 616 26.33 12.12 -22.57
C ASP A 616 25.13 12.40 -23.49
N THR A 617 25.23 13.42 -24.33
CA THR A 617 24.18 13.72 -25.32
C THR A 617 24.38 12.87 -26.58
N THR A 618 23.30 12.32 -27.15
CA THR A 618 23.45 11.35 -28.25
C THR A 618 23.93 12.03 -29.55
N SER A 619 24.89 11.41 -30.25
CA SER A 619 25.52 11.95 -31.48
C SER A 619 24.65 11.93 -32.75
N SER A 620 23.32 11.80 -32.62
CA SER A 620 22.43 11.88 -33.78
C SER A 620 22.40 13.32 -34.31
N PRO A 621 22.67 13.57 -35.61
CA PRO A 621 22.79 14.93 -36.15
C PRO A 621 21.49 15.75 -36.11
N ASP A 622 20.36 15.13 -35.73
CA ASP A 622 19.06 15.77 -35.60
C ASP A 622 18.63 16.04 -34.13
N ASP A 623 19.40 15.60 -33.11
CA ASP A 623 19.05 15.66 -31.66
C ASP A 623 20.25 16.13 -30.78
N LEU A 624 20.85 17.28 -31.09
CA LEU A 624 21.98 17.83 -30.32
C LEU A 624 21.46 18.74 -29.19
N ALA A 625 20.99 18.16 -28.09
CA ALA A 625 20.79 18.92 -26.86
C ALA A 625 22.17 19.39 -26.36
N ASP A 626 22.29 20.68 -26.04
CA ASP A 626 23.43 21.21 -25.26
C ASP A 626 23.00 21.11 -23.80
N SER A 627 23.52 20.13 -23.07
CA SER A 627 23.08 19.82 -21.72
C SER A 627 23.60 20.85 -20.70
N TYR A 628 22.87 20.98 -19.59
CA TYR A 628 23.24 21.84 -18.47
C TYR A 628 22.82 21.20 -17.16
N ILE A 629 23.78 20.99 -16.26
CA ILE A 629 23.54 20.40 -14.94
C ILE A 629 23.42 21.49 -13.89
N ARG A 630 22.41 21.39 -13.03
CA ARG A 630 22.35 22.12 -11.75
C ARG A 630 22.08 21.16 -10.60
N VAL A 631 22.78 21.36 -9.49
CA VAL A 631 22.59 20.54 -8.30
C VAL A 631 22.13 21.40 -7.14
N PHE A 632 21.10 20.95 -6.45
CA PHE A 632 20.50 21.63 -5.30
C PHE A 632 20.55 20.74 -4.05
N ASN A 633 20.62 21.34 -2.87
CA ASN A 633 20.43 20.62 -1.62
C ASN A 633 18.94 20.52 -1.24
N SER A 634 18.65 19.79 -0.16
CA SER A 634 17.29 19.63 0.39
C SER A 634 16.56 20.92 0.76
N SER A 635 17.26 22.05 0.94
CA SER A 635 16.66 23.37 1.19
C SER A 635 16.40 24.17 -0.09
N GLY A 636 16.63 23.58 -1.27
CA GLY A 636 16.48 24.23 -2.57
C GLY A 636 17.60 25.20 -2.94
N ILE A 637 18.72 25.18 -2.21
CA ILE A 637 19.89 26.03 -2.51
C ILE A 637 20.76 25.31 -3.53
N GLN A 638 21.11 25.99 -4.62
CA GLN A 638 22.05 25.47 -5.62
C GLN A 638 23.47 25.37 -5.02
N ILE A 639 24.07 24.18 -5.15
CA ILE A 639 25.39 23.82 -4.61
C ILE A 639 26.41 23.44 -5.69
N GLY A 640 25.98 23.28 -6.93
CA GLY A 640 26.85 23.02 -8.08
C GLY A 640 26.13 23.23 -9.40
N PHE A 641 26.89 23.46 -10.47
CA PHE A 641 26.39 23.48 -11.85
C PHE A 641 27.56 23.31 -12.82
N ASN A 642 27.27 22.84 -14.04
CA ASN A 642 28.22 22.88 -15.15
C ASN A 642 27.47 22.79 -16.49
N ASP A 643 28.06 23.35 -17.56
CA ASP A 643 27.60 23.23 -18.96
C ASP A 643 28.42 22.22 -19.76
N ASP A 644 29.75 22.34 -19.74
CA ASP A 644 30.64 21.57 -20.63
C ASP A 644 31.60 20.65 -19.86
N GLU A 645 31.78 19.41 -20.32
CA GLU A 645 32.70 18.42 -19.75
C GLU A 645 34.15 18.89 -19.90
N ILE A 646 34.52 19.31 -21.12
CA ILE A 646 35.82 19.89 -21.45
C ILE A 646 35.65 20.90 -22.61
N PRO A 647 36.61 21.83 -22.84
CA PRO A 647 36.47 22.89 -23.86
C PRO A 647 36.21 22.45 -25.32
N ASN A 648 36.31 21.15 -25.63
CA ASN A 648 36.06 20.58 -26.96
C ASN A 648 34.85 19.62 -26.99
N GLN A 649 34.18 19.38 -25.86
CA GLN A 649 32.92 18.64 -25.71
C GLN A 649 31.90 19.63 -25.13
N ILE A 650 31.32 20.43 -26.01
CA ILE A 650 30.49 21.61 -25.68
C ILE A 650 28.99 21.30 -25.63
N LEU A 651 28.63 20.03 -25.50
CA LEU A 651 27.24 19.57 -25.45
C LEU A 651 26.95 18.71 -24.21
N ASP A 652 28.01 18.15 -23.63
CA ASP A 652 27.95 17.15 -22.56
C ASP A 652 28.37 17.84 -21.25
N SER A 653 27.52 17.79 -20.23
CA SER A 653 27.83 18.38 -18.92
C SER A 653 28.46 17.36 -18.00
N TYR A 654 29.53 17.76 -17.29
CA TYR A 654 30.18 16.94 -16.27
C TYR A 654 30.37 17.70 -14.96
N LEU A 655 30.04 17.11 -13.82
CA LEU A 655 30.22 17.75 -12.51
C LEU A 655 30.64 16.75 -11.45
N GLU A 656 31.75 17.08 -10.76
CA GLU A 656 32.15 16.42 -9.52
C GLU A 656 31.74 17.26 -8.32
N LEU A 657 30.96 16.67 -7.41
CA LEU A 657 30.42 17.34 -6.25
C LEU A 657 30.77 16.57 -4.97
N PRO A 658 31.46 17.19 -4.00
CA PRO A 658 31.66 16.57 -2.69
C PRO A 658 30.33 16.50 -1.94
N VAL A 659 29.99 15.32 -1.44
CA VAL A 659 28.78 15.03 -0.66
C VAL A 659 29.13 14.30 0.63
N VAL A 660 28.28 14.43 1.64
CA VAL A 660 28.41 13.69 2.91
C VAL A 660 27.34 12.61 3.01
N ARG A 661 27.61 11.54 3.76
CA ARG A 661 26.67 10.42 3.96
C ARG A 661 25.28 10.92 4.39
N GLY A 662 24.25 10.43 3.71
CA GLY A 662 22.86 10.78 3.96
C GLY A 662 22.47 12.19 3.49
N GLN A 663 23.39 12.94 2.88
CA GLN A 663 23.06 14.19 2.22
C GLN A 663 22.15 13.91 1.04
N ARG A 664 20.97 14.49 1.08
CA ARG A 664 20.03 14.50 -0.04
C ARG A 664 20.35 15.67 -0.97
N VAL A 665 20.54 15.37 -2.26
CA VAL A 665 20.78 16.33 -3.34
C VAL A 665 19.84 16.05 -4.50
N TYR A 666 19.50 17.10 -5.22
CA TYR A 666 18.66 17.05 -6.41
C TYR A 666 19.49 17.46 -7.61
N VAL A 667 19.67 16.56 -8.58
CA VAL A 667 20.38 16.83 -9.83
C VAL A 667 19.36 17.14 -10.90
N ALA A 668 19.49 18.28 -11.55
CA ALA A 668 18.62 18.72 -12.63
C ALA A 668 19.42 18.75 -13.94
N VAL A 669 18.85 18.15 -14.98
CA VAL A 669 19.38 18.17 -16.35
C VAL A 669 18.43 19.00 -17.21
N SER A 670 18.95 20.00 -17.91
CA SER A 670 18.17 20.84 -18.83
C SER A 670 18.96 21.15 -20.09
N SER A 671 18.36 21.83 -21.06
CA SER A 671 19.16 22.48 -22.11
C SER A 671 19.89 23.71 -21.56
N TYR A 672 21.03 24.07 -22.17
CA TYR A 672 21.81 25.28 -21.85
C TYR A 672 20.95 26.56 -21.89
N TRP A 673 20.06 26.66 -22.88
CA TRP A 673 19.15 27.80 -23.04
C TRP A 673 18.07 27.88 -21.95
N ASN A 674 17.87 26.81 -21.19
CA ASN A 674 16.97 26.75 -20.04
C ASN A 674 17.72 26.82 -18.70
N SER A 675 19.04 27.06 -18.68
CA SER A 675 19.89 27.03 -17.47
C SER A 675 19.42 27.88 -16.28
N ASN A 676 18.64 28.95 -16.51
CA ASN A 676 18.16 29.85 -15.46
C ASN A 676 16.78 29.50 -14.88
N PHE A 677 16.25 28.30 -15.13
CA PHE A 677 14.95 27.87 -14.64
C PHE A 677 14.80 27.98 -13.10
N ASN A 678 13.58 28.14 -12.59
CA ASN A 678 13.30 28.03 -11.16
C ASN A 678 12.94 26.58 -10.81
N PRO A 679 13.67 25.93 -9.89
CA PRO A 679 13.45 24.52 -9.55
C PRO A 679 12.12 24.25 -8.82
N SER A 680 11.33 25.29 -8.53
CA SER A 680 10.02 25.21 -7.89
C SER A 680 8.89 25.79 -8.73
N ASP A 681 9.15 26.25 -9.96
CA ASP A 681 8.12 26.79 -10.85
C ASP A 681 8.25 26.18 -12.25
N PRO A 682 7.37 25.25 -12.65
CA PRO A 682 7.45 24.59 -13.95
C PRO A 682 7.01 25.51 -15.11
N PHE A 683 6.60 26.75 -14.83
CA PHE A 683 6.10 27.69 -15.82
C PHE A 683 7.11 28.78 -16.22
N ASP A 684 8.30 28.80 -15.64
CA ASP A 684 9.30 29.85 -15.88
C ASP A 684 10.43 29.43 -16.85
N ARG A 685 10.12 28.45 -17.70
CA ARG A 685 11.06 27.81 -18.63
C ARG A 685 11.32 28.63 -19.89
N SER A 686 12.47 28.37 -20.52
CA SER A 686 12.89 28.94 -21.81
C SER A 686 12.74 27.92 -22.93
N ASP A 687 12.14 28.32 -24.06
CA ASP A 687 11.89 27.49 -25.25
C ASP A 687 12.95 27.67 -26.35
N GLN A 688 14.04 28.39 -26.07
CA GLN A 688 14.98 28.88 -27.07
C GLN A 688 16.07 27.85 -27.49
N GLY A 689 16.10 26.67 -26.87
CA GLY A 689 17.09 25.61 -27.15
C GLY A 689 16.50 24.38 -27.85
N PRO A 690 17.32 23.53 -28.49
CA PRO A 690 16.90 22.21 -28.94
C PRO A 690 16.71 21.25 -27.76
N GLY A 691 15.77 20.32 -27.92
CA GLY A 691 15.67 19.13 -27.08
C GLY A 691 16.55 18.00 -27.60
N GLY A 692 16.60 16.88 -26.90
CA GLY A 692 17.39 15.73 -27.34
C GLY A 692 17.57 14.67 -26.26
N TYR A 693 17.96 13.48 -26.70
CA TYR A 693 18.25 12.35 -25.82
C TYR A 693 19.60 12.54 -25.13
N TYR A 694 19.65 12.14 -23.87
CA TYR A 694 20.88 12.08 -23.09
C TYR A 694 20.93 10.83 -22.22
N ASP A 695 22.15 10.39 -21.94
CA ASP A 695 22.46 9.36 -20.96
C ASP A 695 23.08 10.04 -19.74
N LEU A 696 22.37 10.04 -18.61
CA LEU A 696 22.88 10.49 -17.33
C LEU A 696 23.58 9.32 -16.62
N PHE A 697 24.88 9.47 -16.42
CA PHE A 697 25.71 8.57 -15.64
C PHE A 697 26.00 9.17 -14.26
N LEU A 698 25.55 8.46 -13.22
CA LEU A 698 25.78 8.83 -11.83
C LEU A 698 26.75 7.83 -11.21
N PHE A 699 27.88 8.32 -10.70
CA PHE A 699 28.89 7.50 -10.04
C PHE A 699 29.30 8.10 -8.70
N PHE A 700 29.51 7.25 -7.68
CA PHE A 700 29.96 7.69 -6.37
C PHE A 700 31.33 7.12 -6.04
N ASN A 701 32.25 8.00 -5.63
CA ASN A 701 33.61 7.65 -5.25
C ASN A 701 33.92 8.09 -3.82
N ASN A 702 34.15 7.15 -2.90
CA ASN A 702 34.57 7.43 -1.51
C ASN A 702 36.11 7.35 -1.31
N ASN A 703 36.88 7.11 -2.38
CA ASN A 703 38.32 6.86 -2.37
C ASN A 703 38.77 5.65 -1.54
N ASP A 704 37.85 4.74 -1.20
CA ASP A 704 38.15 3.51 -0.48
C ASP A 704 38.53 2.39 -1.47
N SER A 705 39.83 2.14 -1.58
CA SER A 705 40.42 1.24 -2.57
C SER A 705 40.27 -0.21 -2.14
N ASN A 706 40.17 -0.50 -0.84
CA ASN A 706 40.22 -1.84 -0.28
C ASN A 706 38.98 -2.19 0.57
N GLY A 707 37.99 -1.29 0.65
CA GLY A 707 36.79 -1.41 1.46
C GLY A 707 35.57 -2.02 0.84
N SER A 708 35.74 -2.71 -0.29
CA SER A 708 34.74 -3.61 -0.82
C SER A 708 35.22 -5.07 -0.81
N LEU A 709 34.27 -6.01 -0.80
CA LEU A 709 34.59 -7.44 -1.00
C LEU A 709 35.28 -7.71 -2.34
N ASN A 710 35.04 -6.87 -3.36
CA ASN A 710 35.61 -7.02 -4.70
C ASN A 710 37.06 -6.54 -4.78
N SER A 711 37.45 -5.61 -3.91
CA SER A 711 38.81 -5.07 -3.82
C SER A 711 39.62 -5.66 -2.66
N ALA A 712 39.07 -6.66 -1.96
CA ALA A 712 39.68 -7.28 -0.80
C ALA A 712 41.10 -7.82 -1.06
N ALA A 713 42.05 -7.41 -0.23
CA ALA A 713 43.42 -7.90 -0.29
C ALA A 713 43.49 -9.41 -0.07
N VAL A 714 44.32 -10.12 -0.84
CA VAL A 714 44.41 -11.59 -0.73
C VAL A 714 45.38 -11.99 0.38
N GLY A 715 44.84 -12.65 1.41
CA GLY A 715 45.57 -13.22 2.53
C GLY A 715 45.80 -14.72 2.44
N THR A 716 46.73 -15.20 3.26
CA THR A 716 47.04 -16.64 3.40
C THR A 716 46.78 -17.08 4.84
N VAL A 717 46.09 -18.22 5.01
CA VAL A 717 45.86 -18.81 6.33
C VAL A 717 47.20 -19.16 7.00
N GLY A 718 47.41 -18.65 8.21
CA GLY A 718 48.66 -18.78 8.97
C GLY A 718 49.68 -17.65 8.75
N GLY A 719 49.36 -16.65 7.92
CA GLY A 719 50.14 -15.43 7.73
C GLY A 719 49.58 -14.21 8.48
N SER A 720 50.27 -13.08 8.35
CA SER A 720 49.83 -11.76 8.82
C SER A 720 49.80 -10.78 7.64
N ILE A 721 48.80 -9.89 7.61
CA ILE A 721 48.72 -8.77 6.67
C ILE A 721 48.75 -7.48 7.48
N ALA A 722 49.47 -6.48 6.98
CA ALA A 722 49.46 -5.13 7.52
C ALA A 722 48.54 -4.24 6.65
N GLY A 723 47.75 -3.39 7.30
CA GLY A 723 46.87 -2.39 6.69
C GLY A 723 46.85 -1.12 7.53
N PHE A 724 46.23 -0.06 7.02
CA PHE A 724 46.09 1.22 7.70
C PHE A 724 44.66 1.73 7.58
N ILE A 725 43.91 1.65 8.67
CA ILE A 725 42.56 2.22 8.73
C ILE A 725 42.63 3.75 8.78
N GLY A 726 42.03 4.38 7.78
CA GLY A 726 41.89 5.80 7.53
C GLY A 726 42.70 6.31 6.33
N ASN A 727 43.41 5.44 5.61
CA ASN A 727 44.28 5.86 4.50
C ASN A 727 44.63 4.71 3.56
N ASP A 728 44.34 4.92 2.28
CA ASP A 728 44.76 4.04 1.19
C ASP A 728 45.88 4.66 0.36
N SER A 729 47.06 4.05 0.41
CA SER A 729 48.22 4.44 -0.42
C SER A 729 48.61 5.92 -0.34
N GLY A 730 48.42 6.57 0.81
CA GLY A 730 48.69 7.98 1.03
C GLY A 730 47.47 8.90 0.89
N ILE A 731 46.32 8.39 0.45
CA ILE A 731 45.06 9.14 0.30
C ILE A 731 44.16 8.86 1.50
N GLN A 732 43.64 9.92 2.13
CA GLN A 732 42.71 9.79 3.26
C GLN A 732 41.35 9.26 2.76
N VAL A 733 40.85 8.19 3.37
CA VAL A 733 39.57 7.56 3.03
C VAL A 733 38.45 8.16 3.90
N GLY A 734 37.40 8.70 3.26
CA GLY A 734 36.37 9.48 3.94
C GLY A 734 36.86 10.82 4.53
N ALA A 735 35.94 11.66 5.05
CA ALA A 735 36.25 13.04 5.45
C ALA A 735 37.24 13.18 6.63
N ASP A 736 37.33 12.17 7.53
CA ASP A 736 38.20 12.21 8.71
C ASP A 736 38.99 10.90 8.95
N GLY A 737 38.95 9.94 8.00
CA GLY A 737 39.62 8.65 8.13
C GLY A 737 38.94 7.67 9.11
N SER A 738 37.87 8.07 9.81
CA SER A 738 37.29 7.27 10.90
C SER A 738 36.35 6.15 10.43
N LYS A 739 36.06 6.09 9.13
CA LYS A 739 35.06 5.19 8.52
C LYS A 739 35.62 4.31 7.39
N ASP A 740 36.93 4.28 7.25
CA ASP A 740 37.64 3.38 6.35
C ASP A 740 37.44 1.90 6.77
N VAL A 741 37.24 1.03 5.80
CA VAL A 741 37.08 -0.41 6.01
C VAL A 741 38.12 -1.11 5.16
N ASP A 742 39.03 -1.89 5.75
CA ASP A 742 39.92 -2.74 4.97
C ASP A 742 39.32 -4.15 4.84
N PHE A 743 39.08 -4.65 3.63
CA PHE A 743 38.75 -6.06 3.42
C PHE A 743 39.96 -6.94 3.09
N VAL A 744 40.01 -8.11 3.72
CA VAL A 744 40.98 -9.16 3.44
C VAL A 744 40.27 -10.48 3.14
N SER A 745 40.58 -11.10 2.01
CA SER A 745 40.06 -12.42 1.62
C SER A 745 41.03 -13.55 1.95
N PHE A 746 40.53 -14.74 2.23
CA PHE A 746 41.36 -15.95 2.35
C PHE A 746 40.55 -17.21 2.04
N THR A 747 41.25 -18.25 1.60
CA THR A 747 40.66 -19.55 1.27
C THR A 747 41.42 -20.66 2.02
N PRO A 748 40.83 -21.26 3.08
CA PRO A 748 41.47 -22.34 3.81
C PRO A 748 41.67 -23.58 2.93
N SER A 749 42.85 -24.19 3.01
CA SER A 749 43.15 -25.45 2.29
C SER A 749 42.63 -26.69 3.01
N THR A 750 42.23 -26.56 4.27
CA THR A 750 41.66 -27.64 5.11
C THR A 750 40.51 -27.09 5.95
N SER A 751 39.51 -27.93 6.22
CA SER A 751 38.39 -27.57 7.10
C SER A 751 38.83 -27.64 8.56
N GLY A 752 38.42 -26.68 9.38
CA GLY A 752 38.85 -26.61 10.78
C GLY A 752 38.37 -25.37 11.51
N LEU A 753 38.98 -25.09 12.66
CA LEU A 753 38.79 -23.81 13.34
C LEU A 753 39.79 -22.79 12.77
N LEU A 754 39.27 -21.64 12.37
CA LEU A 754 40.07 -20.51 11.94
C LEU A 754 40.05 -19.44 13.02
N ASP A 755 41.24 -18.96 13.39
CA ASP A 755 41.48 -17.95 14.41
C ASP A 755 41.95 -16.65 13.69
N ILE A 756 41.20 -15.56 13.88
CA ILE A 756 41.40 -14.29 13.20
C ILE A 756 41.59 -13.20 14.24
N ARG A 757 42.73 -12.50 14.21
CA ARG A 757 43.09 -11.48 15.21
C ARG A 757 43.54 -10.20 14.52
N VAL A 758 43.06 -9.07 15.01
CA VAL A 758 43.60 -7.74 14.66
C VAL A 758 44.36 -7.19 15.86
N THR A 759 45.59 -6.77 15.60
CA THR A 759 46.46 -6.17 16.61
C THR A 759 46.97 -4.82 16.11
N SER A 760 46.89 -3.78 16.95
CA SER A 760 47.51 -2.49 16.67
C SER A 760 48.90 -2.43 17.29
N PRO A 761 50.00 -2.26 16.51
CA PRO A 761 51.37 -2.24 17.05
C PRO A 761 51.61 -1.18 18.12
N ASN A 762 50.84 -0.09 18.09
CA ASN A 762 50.93 1.02 19.04
C ASN A 762 49.76 1.08 20.04
N GLY A 763 48.82 0.11 19.97
CA GLY A 763 47.64 0.06 20.85
C GLY A 763 46.62 1.18 20.65
N THR A 764 46.70 1.91 19.53
CA THR A 764 45.90 3.13 19.28
C THR A 764 44.58 2.86 18.56
N LEU A 765 44.41 1.69 17.93
CA LEU A 765 43.19 1.35 17.20
C LEU A 765 42.29 0.45 18.05
N ALA A 766 41.12 0.95 18.45
CA ALA A 766 39.99 0.11 18.80
C ALA A 766 39.30 -0.28 17.49
N SER A 767 39.26 -1.57 17.18
CA SER A 767 38.83 -2.09 15.88
C SER A 767 37.52 -2.86 15.97
N VAL A 768 36.77 -2.87 14.88
CA VAL A 768 35.68 -3.81 14.63
C VAL A 768 36.12 -4.75 13.52
N ILE A 769 35.95 -6.05 13.75
CA ILE A 769 36.19 -7.09 12.76
C ILE A 769 34.85 -7.71 12.42
N SER A 770 34.53 -7.80 11.14
CA SER A 770 33.39 -8.55 10.63
C SER A 770 33.84 -9.61 9.63
N LEU A 771 33.16 -10.74 9.60
CA LEU A 771 33.42 -11.86 8.70
C LEU A 771 32.26 -12.02 7.73
N TRP A 772 32.57 -12.22 6.46
CA TRP A 772 31.62 -12.32 5.38
C TRP A 772 31.88 -13.52 4.48
N GLN A 773 30.81 -13.98 3.83
CA GLN A 773 30.86 -14.88 2.70
C GLN A 773 30.21 -14.20 1.51
N PHE A 774 30.92 -14.18 0.38
CA PHE A 774 30.46 -13.59 -0.86
C PHE A 774 30.20 -14.68 -1.89
N ASN A 775 29.09 -14.59 -2.61
CA ASN A 775 28.81 -15.40 -3.78
C ASN A 775 29.04 -14.56 -5.06
N PRO A 776 30.14 -14.78 -5.81
CA PRO A 776 30.46 -14.00 -6.99
C PRO A 776 29.43 -14.12 -8.12
N SER A 777 28.67 -15.22 -8.18
CA SER A 777 27.69 -15.46 -9.23
C SER A 777 26.36 -14.74 -9.01
N THR A 778 26.02 -14.43 -7.76
CA THR A 778 24.78 -13.73 -7.40
C THR A 778 25.04 -12.32 -6.87
N GLN A 779 26.31 -11.93 -6.70
CA GLN A 779 26.74 -10.69 -6.02
C GLN A 779 26.08 -10.48 -4.65
N VAL A 780 25.81 -11.56 -3.92
CA VAL A 780 25.23 -11.49 -2.57
C VAL A 780 26.34 -11.78 -1.55
N ALA A 781 26.50 -10.88 -0.59
CA ALA A 781 27.31 -11.12 0.60
C ALA A 781 26.44 -11.35 1.83
N SER A 782 26.93 -12.18 2.75
CA SER A 782 26.30 -12.42 4.05
C SER A 782 27.33 -12.23 5.15
N ARG A 783 27.04 -11.35 6.11
CA ARG A 783 27.84 -11.19 7.32
C ARG A 783 27.58 -12.41 8.22
N LEU A 784 28.64 -13.14 8.55
CA LEU A 784 28.61 -14.39 9.30
C LEU A 784 28.85 -14.18 10.80
N ALA A 785 29.70 -13.22 11.16
CA ALA A 785 30.05 -12.89 12.55
C ALA A 785 30.74 -11.52 12.62
N ASP A 786 30.73 -10.88 13.79
CA ASP A 786 31.51 -9.69 14.09
C ASP A 786 31.90 -9.59 15.57
N THR A 787 32.91 -8.76 15.86
CA THR A 787 33.37 -8.44 17.22
C THR A 787 34.07 -7.08 17.23
N SER A 788 34.10 -6.41 18.38
CA SER A 788 34.79 -5.12 18.54
C SER A 788 35.63 -5.05 19.82
N GLY A 789 36.67 -4.20 19.82
CA GLY A 789 37.56 -4.00 20.96
C GLY A 789 38.99 -3.57 20.60
N SER A 790 39.85 -3.41 21.61
CA SER A 790 41.27 -3.07 21.44
C SER A 790 42.16 -4.23 20.97
N ALA A 791 41.61 -5.46 20.98
CA ALA A 791 42.23 -6.68 20.47
C ALA A 791 41.13 -7.63 19.95
N SER A 792 40.47 -7.21 18.86
CA SER A 792 39.35 -7.94 18.28
C SER A 792 39.77 -9.31 17.77
N HIS A 793 38.97 -10.34 18.09
CA HIS A 793 39.31 -11.75 17.89
C HIS A 793 38.07 -12.57 17.52
N LEU A 794 38.11 -13.26 16.38
CA LEU A 794 37.08 -14.20 15.95
C LEU A 794 37.64 -15.61 15.83
N ILE A 795 36.86 -16.60 16.28
CA ILE A 795 37.12 -18.02 16.04
C ILE A 795 35.88 -18.62 15.37
N ILE A 796 36.05 -19.14 14.16
CA ILE A 796 34.96 -19.72 13.37
C ILE A 796 35.29 -21.12 12.89
N ARG A 797 34.27 -21.89 12.49
CA ARG A 797 34.45 -23.12 11.71
C ARG A 797 34.53 -22.75 10.24
N ALA A 798 35.66 -23.02 9.61
CA ALA A 798 35.89 -22.76 8.19
C ALA A 798 35.94 -24.06 7.38
N THR A 799 35.45 -24.00 6.14
CA THR A 799 35.43 -25.14 5.21
C THR A 799 36.56 -25.01 4.19
N ALA A 800 37.24 -26.12 3.89
CA ALA A 800 38.28 -26.16 2.86
C ALA A 800 37.74 -25.70 1.49
N GLY A 801 38.48 -24.84 0.81
CA GLY A 801 38.13 -24.33 -0.52
C GLY A 801 37.08 -23.22 -0.55
N GLN A 802 36.44 -22.88 0.58
CA GLN A 802 35.54 -21.75 0.68
C GLN A 802 36.32 -20.46 0.93
N THR A 803 36.09 -19.43 0.12
CA THR A 803 36.65 -18.09 0.37
C THR A 803 35.80 -17.36 1.40
N TYR A 804 36.46 -16.73 2.35
CA TYR A 804 35.88 -15.85 3.35
C TYR A 804 36.56 -14.48 3.28
N TYR A 805 35.86 -13.47 3.76
CA TYR A 805 36.32 -12.08 3.73
C TYR A 805 36.21 -11.49 5.13
N VAL A 806 37.22 -10.77 5.56
CA VAL A 806 37.27 -10.09 6.85
C VAL A 806 37.33 -8.61 6.60
N GLY A 807 36.33 -7.87 7.06
CA GLY A 807 36.33 -6.41 7.10
C GLY A 807 36.89 -5.94 8.43
N VAL A 808 37.85 -5.02 8.40
CA VAL A 808 38.47 -4.40 9.57
C VAL A 808 38.20 -2.91 9.50
N THR A 809 37.71 -2.31 10.59
CA THR A 809 37.46 -0.86 10.64
C THR A 809 37.63 -0.32 12.06
N GLY A 810 37.54 1.01 12.23
CA GLY A 810 37.55 1.67 13.52
C GLY A 810 36.25 1.48 14.31
N LEU A 811 36.35 1.50 15.64
CA LEU A 811 35.20 1.39 16.54
C LEU A 811 34.14 2.47 16.25
N GLY A 812 32.87 2.06 16.10
CA GLY A 812 31.75 2.96 15.80
C GLY A 812 31.45 3.08 14.31
N ASN A 813 32.16 2.34 13.46
CA ASN A 813 31.80 2.09 12.06
C ASN A 813 31.32 0.64 11.93
N ASP A 814 30.27 0.25 12.64
CA ASP A 814 29.93 -1.18 12.76
C ASP A 814 28.90 -1.59 11.69
N ASP A 815 28.16 -0.61 11.15
CA ASP A 815 27.06 -0.73 10.17
C ASP A 815 27.46 -0.27 8.75
N TYR A 816 28.71 -0.48 8.33
CA TYR A 816 29.14 -0.22 6.95
C TYR A 816 28.52 -1.22 5.97
N ASN A 817 28.33 -0.76 4.74
CA ASN A 817 27.98 -1.60 3.61
C ASN A 817 29.24 -2.26 3.04
N TRP A 818 29.12 -3.49 2.54
CA TRP A 818 30.24 -4.31 2.04
C TRP A 818 30.57 -4.06 0.56
N PHE A 819 29.65 -3.41 -0.17
CA PHE A 819 29.75 -3.12 -1.60
C PHE A 819 30.40 -1.76 -1.83
#